data_AF-A0A7L1HAX7-F1
#
_entry.id   AF-A0A7L1HAX7-F1
#
_cell.length_a   1.000
_cell.length_b   1.000
_cell.length_c   1.000
_cell.angle_alpha   90.00
_cell.angle_beta   90.00
_cell.angle_gamma   90.00
#
_symmetry.space_group_name_H-M   'P 1'
#
loop_
_entity.id
_entity.type
_entity.pdbx_description
1 polymer ?
#
loop_
_entity_poly.entity_id
_entity_poly.type
_entity_poly.pdbx_seq_one_letter_code
_entity_poly.pdbx_strand_id
1 'polypeptide(L)'
;KTIKSNVSATLVCVEYNGAILGESSKTDILPDGTANYNFVTSFECGPDGPNSLADIAQKPVLFTVIEVMQKDKKQKEKTMPLGQAVVDLLPLLQGQCSFKVSAPLYAVLPSPLESIHPEAKGGLEVTVCTEEPLLSAAQLSNSNLLSVTLEAAYSVPEAFTPAGPSQNYMACLQVPAAGEKEFPLLFKNGILKLAGEKEPLPRPKKWSLANVMAPAALNMPNSFVVGGPYEDEDGELNKREDKELRIQAESTKRIVWDMERRYYLDPAAVVTLQKRVAECQYWPVEVCRVTVASASKGKTSKADKGDEDKQIFFHGVAYVNVLPLLCPGVKQIRGAFRVFTYRDSEVLEKTKCQHSVFRDFRTQLGLTKEGSWTSGISTPLSKAFPSKTHKEERISRRVRSRGAHCDAMSSVPKIRLSDSSLENENATNLSLDGQQYAEAGTFLVMEIKLDKALVPKRLREELTRRVKQMIPPRPPLPPRAEGAKKAVEDYHNHITSIAVAILSECHQLFGKQLPEGGATDPQTLEEQKRQLNFELNNSGKYFAFKEQLKYAVVKIVREKYQKTTAFETQKEFQEFLSELYVYLTDQMHVALNQLLFEEAAFPVPVFRMSPEQLWLFAREAEVNKDYELASFYHQQRLSQDQHNIQHWLDYGAFHLLLEETIKAQECFRQALSLDLHHIQSLLLSGVVAVMLQHYEEAEIFFESACCLEPSSIVAWTLSGLFYELQNNNTRAELAFREAKKLLQAQLTEERSIPQAAEGEGEKTQTSATSVRSPSPGPDESLSGPSERNAELSFASASSATSWVLYHVAWIPLSPAGSSAPALASEIKTPVLGLMETCFLAAPSPVSGLGQPPCTIFMKTVEFLMKFNAIQLAHMALAHELLSLQGGPSCEYYLALARTCLLKEDFSKCQECLCEAVRIDPMNPNVWAQKGHLCYLQRDFGEAKKCYERTIGFVEDAADMHFVYLRLGSICLEEKEFGQAKQSYLLACENSPSCLTWLGVGIACYRLEEMVEAEDALSEANTLNNTNAEVWGYLTLICLQGGRQLEAEQCYKYTIKLGLRNDALLQEIRAAQQRFGFGDPAF
;
A
#
# COMPACT_ATOMS: atom_id res chain seq x y z
N LYS A 1 77.45 5.50 -30.41
CA LYS A 1 76.67 4.46 -31.12
C LYS A 1 75.21 4.77 -30.87
N THR A 2 74.40 5.00 -31.90
CA THR A 2 72.97 5.30 -31.75
C THR A 2 72.21 4.06 -31.29
N ILE A 3 71.39 4.21 -30.25
CA ILE A 3 70.31 3.26 -29.98
C ILE A 3 69.28 3.49 -31.09
N LYS A 4 68.96 2.44 -31.85
CA LYS A 4 67.76 2.47 -32.68
C LYS A 4 66.56 2.43 -31.73
N SER A 5 65.80 3.52 -31.64
CA SER A 5 64.39 3.38 -31.28
C SER A 5 63.74 2.56 -32.38
N ASN A 6 63.17 1.41 -32.03
CA ASN A 6 62.29 0.69 -32.95
C ASN A 6 60.99 1.49 -33.04
N VAL A 7 60.88 2.34 -34.05
CA VAL A 7 59.61 3.00 -34.38
C VAL A 7 58.68 1.93 -34.94
N SER A 8 57.83 1.41 -34.06
CA SER A 8 56.71 0.56 -34.42
C SER A 8 55.58 1.44 -34.97
N ALA A 9 55.21 1.17 -36.22
CA ALA A 9 54.04 1.79 -36.82
C ALA A 9 52.82 0.92 -36.53
N THR A 10 51.71 1.53 -36.14
CA THR A 10 50.43 0.85 -35.91
C THR A 10 49.40 1.22 -36.97
N LEU A 11 48.41 0.35 -37.14
CA LEU A 11 47.18 0.63 -37.89
C LEU A 11 45.98 0.09 -37.12
N VAL A 12 44.79 0.59 -37.45
CA VAL A 12 43.51 0.13 -36.91
C VAL A 12 42.71 -0.54 -38.02
N CYS A 13 42.37 -1.81 -37.86
CA CYS A 13 41.33 -2.48 -38.63
C CYS A 13 39.98 -2.30 -37.93
N VAL A 14 38.93 -1.95 -38.68
CA VAL A 14 37.56 -1.81 -38.18
C VAL A 14 36.69 -2.87 -38.81
N GLU A 15 35.97 -3.63 -37.97
CA GLU A 15 35.14 -4.76 -38.36
C GLU A 15 33.72 -4.61 -37.79
N TYR A 16 32.71 -4.92 -38.60
CA TYR A 16 31.31 -4.96 -38.17
C TYR A 16 30.57 -6.10 -38.86
N ASN A 17 29.73 -6.81 -38.12
CA ASN A 17 28.91 -7.92 -38.63
C ASN A 17 29.71 -9.04 -39.36
N GLY A 18 31.01 -9.17 -39.05
CA GLY A 18 31.93 -10.12 -39.72
C GLY A 18 32.56 -9.61 -41.03
N ALA A 19 32.27 -8.38 -41.44
CA ALA A 19 32.91 -7.71 -42.57
C ALA A 19 33.93 -6.66 -42.10
N ILE A 20 35.08 -6.57 -42.79
CA ILE A 20 36.06 -5.49 -42.59
C ILE A 20 35.52 -4.23 -43.26
N LEU A 21 35.30 -3.17 -42.47
CA LEU A 21 34.88 -1.85 -42.93
C LEU A 21 36.06 -0.99 -43.42
N GLY A 22 37.29 -1.33 -43.03
CA GLY A 22 38.51 -0.74 -43.56
C GLY A 22 39.69 -0.79 -42.58
N GLU A 23 40.87 -0.42 -43.10
CA GLU A 23 42.12 -0.31 -42.36
C GLU A 23 42.65 1.13 -42.44
N SER A 24 43.16 1.67 -41.33
CA SER A 24 43.79 2.99 -41.29
C SER A 24 45.15 3.02 -42.00
N SER A 25 45.63 4.21 -42.35
CA SER A 25 47.05 4.39 -42.67
C SER A 25 47.94 3.98 -41.51
N LYS A 26 49.12 3.43 -41.84
CA LYS A 26 50.19 3.15 -40.87
C LYS A 26 50.65 4.47 -40.24
N THR A 27 50.58 4.55 -38.92
CA THR A 27 50.89 5.74 -38.12
C THR A 27 51.99 5.40 -37.13
N ASP A 28 53.03 6.24 -37.05
CA ASP A 28 54.10 6.06 -36.06
C ASP A 28 53.62 6.52 -34.68
N ILE A 29 53.91 5.75 -33.62
CA ILE A 29 53.55 6.10 -32.24
C ILE A 29 54.41 7.29 -31.76
N LEU A 30 53.78 8.29 -31.15
CA LEU A 30 54.43 9.47 -30.61
C LEU A 30 55.21 9.16 -29.31
N PRO A 31 56.19 10.00 -28.89
CA PRO A 31 56.99 9.74 -27.70
C PRO A 31 56.22 9.73 -26.37
N ASP A 32 54.98 10.21 -26.36
CA ASP A 32 54.03 10.16 -25.24
C ASP A 32 53.18 8.86 -25.21
N GLY A 33 53.35 7.97 -26.18
CA GLY A 33 52.59 6.73 -26.33
C GLY A 33 51.27 6.87 -27.10
N THR A 34 50.93 8.07 -27.59
CA THR A 34 49.71 8.31 -28.37
C THR A 34 49.91 8.07 -29.87
N ALA A 35 48.82 7.80 -30.58
CA ALA A 35 48.79 7.73 -32.04
C ALA A 35 47.44 8.24 -32.56
N ASN A 36 47.44 9.24 -33.44
CA ASN A 36 46.22 9.74 -34.08
C ASN A 36 46.13 9.20 -35.52
N TYR A 37 45.21 8.27 -35.74
CA TYR A 37 44.99 7.61 -37.02
C TYR A 37 44.17 8.44 -38.02
N ASN A 38 43.43 9.49 -37.57
CA ASN A 38 42.50 10.31 -38.38
C ASN A 38 41.63 9.51 -39.36
N PHE A 39 41.21 8.30 -38.96
CA PHE A 39 40.52 7.35 -39.83
C PHE A 39 39.00 7.46 -39.71
N VAL A 40 38.31 7.41 -40.85
CA VAL A 40 36.85 7.42 -40.96
C VAL A 40 36.42 6.27 -41.87
N THR A 41 35.42 5.51 -41.45
CA THR A 41 34.71 4.53 -42.27
C THR A 41 33.22 4.55 -41.94
N SER A 42 32.40 4.06 -42.85
CA SER A 42 30.93 4.07 -42.77
C SER A 42 30.35 2.77 -43.30
N PHE A 43 29.16 2.40 -42.82
CA PHE A 43 28.40 1.25 -43.31
C PHE A 43 26.92 1.61 -43.42
N GLU A 44 26.21 1.00 -44.36
CA GLU A 44 24.78 1.20 -44.54
C GLU A 44 23.98 0.43 -43.48
N CYS A 45 22.95 1.08 -42.92
CA CYS A 45 21.92 0.46 -42.10
C CYS A 45 20.54 0.84 -42.63
N GLY A 46 19.61 -0.11 -42.62
CA GLY A 46 18.22 0.08 -43.02
C GLY A 46 17.43 -1.22 -42.86
N PRO A 47 16.08 -1.17 -42.92
CA PRO A 47 15.24 -2.36 -42.79
C PRO A 47 15.49 -3.39 -43.91
N ASP A 48 15.75 -2.91 -45.13
CA ASP A 48 16.09 -3.74 -46.30
C ASP A 48 17.60 -3.86 -46.56
N GLY A 49 18.42 -3.28 -45.67
CA GLY A 49 19.88 -3.20 -45.81
C GLY A 49 20.63 -4.44 -45.27
N PRO A 50 21.96 -4.53 -45.50
CA PRO A 50 22.78 -5.64 -45.00
C PRO A 50 22.95 -5.65 -43.47
N ASN A 51 22.58 -4.56 -42.80
CA ASN A 51 22.61 -4.39 -41.35
C ASN A 51 21.27 -3.82 -40.88
N SER A 52 20.48 -4.63 -40.18
CA SER A 52 19.17 -4.26 -39.66
C SER A 52 19.26 -3.54 -38.31
N LEU A 53 18.14 -2.97 -37.83
CA LEU A 53 18.03 -2.44 -36.47
C LEU A 53 18.27 -3.51 -35.40
N ALA A 54 17.96 -4.78 -35.68
CA ALA A 54 18.25 -5.90 -34.80
C ALA A 54 19.75 -6.25 -34.76
N ASP A 55 20.49 -6.00 -35.84
CA ASP A 55 21.95 -6.11 -35.86
C ASP A 55 22.59 -5.03 -34.99
N ILE A 56 22.17 -3.76 -35.15
CA ILE A 56 22.66 -2.64 -34.32
C ILE A 56 22.39 -2.88 -32.82
N ALA A 57 21.25 -3.50 -32.46
CA ALA A 57 20.97 -3.83 -31.07
C ALA A 57 21.90 -4.91 -30.50
N GLN A 58 22.39 -5.85 -31.31
CA GLN A 58 23.08 -7.07 -30.85
C GLN A 58 24.58 -7.12 -31.12
N LYS A 59 25.08 -6.33 -32.07
CA LYS A 59 26.45 -6.42 -32.59
C LYS A 59 27.15 -5.08 -32.36
N PRO A 60 28.26 -5.04 -31.60
CA PRO A 60 29.10 -3.86 -31.51
C PRO A 60 30.04 -3.77 -32.73
N VAL A 61 30.68 -2.62 -32.90
CA VAL A 61 31.82 -2.46 -33.83
C VAL A 61 33.11 -2.90 -33.13
N LEU A 62 33.92 -3.69 -33.85
CA LEU A 62 35.22 -4.17 -33.39
C LEU A 62 36.35 -3.32 -33.99
N PHE A 63 37.31 -2.94 -33.15
CA PHE A 63 38.50 -2.19 -33.54
C PHE A 63 39.74 -3.00 -33.14
N THR A 64 40.51 -3.47 -34.11
CA THR A 64 41.75 -4.23 -33.88
C THR A 64 42.96 -3.35 -34.17
N VAL A 65 43.77 -3.05 -33.15
CA VAL A 65 45.03 -2.32 -33.30
C VAL A 65 46.15 -3.31 -33.63
N ILE A 66 46.86 -3.07 -34.72
CA ILE A 66 47.86 -3.98 -35.29
C ILE A 66 49.21 -3.26 -35.39
N GLU A 67 50.25 -3.86 -34.80
CA GLU A 67 51.65 -3.45 -34.99
C GLU A 67 52.19 -3.97 -36.34
N VAL A 68 52.91 -3.11 -37.05
CA VAL A 68 53.60 -3.43 -38.29
C VAL A 68 55.11 -3.39 -38.06
N MET A 69 55.75 -4.56 -37.95
CA MET A 69 57.20 -4.62 -37.76
C MET A 69 57.95 -4.26 -39.05
N GLN A 70 58.97 -3.41 -38.94
CA GLN A 70 59.77 -2.99 -40.09
C GLN A 70 60.57 -4.16 -40.72
N LYS A 71 60.86 -4.02 -42.02
CA LYS A 71 61.09 -5.14 -42.94
C LYS A 71 62.54 -5.21 -43.43
N ASP A 72 63.25 -6.27 -43.07
CA ASP A 72 64.53 -6.60 -43.74
C ASP A 72 64.29 -7.23 -45.12
N LYS A 73 65.23 -6.95 -46.05
CA LYS A 73 64.98 -6.82 -47.51
C LYS A 73 64.47 -8.03 -48.32
N LYS A 74 64.06 -9.16 -47.72
CA LYS A 74 63.58 -10.36 -48.47
C LYS A 74 62.37 -11.14 -47.90
N GLN A 75 61.70 -10.70 -46.82
CA GLN A 75 60.49 -11.36 -46.32
C GLN A 75 59.22 -10.51 -46.47
N LYS A 76 58.04 -11.14 -46.34
CA LYS A 76 56.75 -10.43 -46.19
C LYS A 76 56.78 -9.61 -44.90
N GLU A 77 55.99 -8.53 -44.85
CA GLU A 77 55.78 -7.78 -43.61
C GLU A 77 55.13 -8.67 -42.56
N LYS A 78 55.62 -8.57 -41.31
CA LYS A 78 55.06 -9.28 -40.17
C LYS A 78 54.21 -8.31 -39.36
N THR A 79 52.90 -8.50 -39.43
CA THR A 79 51.93 -7.82 -38.58
C THR A 79 51.67 -8.62 -37.30
N MET A 80 51.31 -7.95 -36.22
CA MET A 80 50.90 -8.58 -34.96
C MET A 80 49.76 -7.78 -34.33
N PRO A 81 48.62 -8.39 -33.96
CA PRO A 81 47.58 -7.70 -33.22
C PRO A 81 48.10 -7.33 -31.83
N LEU A 82 48.01 -6.06 -31.46
CA LEU A 82 48.35 -5.57 -30.12
C LEU A 82 47.17 -5.68 -29.17
N GLY A 83 45.98 -5.30 -29.63
CA GLY A 83 44.79 -5.27 -28.81
C GLY A 83 43.50 -5.06 -29.60
N GLN A 84 42.37 -5.31 -28.94
CA GLN A 84 41.03 -5.06 -29.47
C GLN A 84 40.21 -4.17 -28.53
N ALA A 85 39.47 -3.25 -29.12
CA ALA A 85 38.49 -2.39 -28.46
C ALA A 85 37.11 -2.57 -29.12
N VAL A 86 36.04 -2.27 -28.39
CA VAL A 86 34.66 -2.58 -28.77
C VAL A 86 33.76 -1.40 -28.50
N VAL A 87 32.95 -1.00 -29.48
CA VAL A 87 32.02 0.14 -29.37
C VAL A 87 30.58 -0.34 -29.55
N ASP A 88 29.77 -0.09 -28.52
CA ASP A 88 28.34 -0.36 -28.51
C ASP A 88 27.58 0.70 -29.34
N LEU A 89 26.67 0.27 -30.22
CA LEU A 89 25.87 1.15 -31.08
C LEU A 89 24.49 1.48 -30.50
N LEU A 90 24.14 0.93 -29.33
CA LEU A 90 22.86 1.17 -28.66
C LEU A 90 22.44 2.66 -28.53
N PRO A 91 23.34 3.65 -28.30
CA PRO A 91 22.95 5.05 -28.20
C PRO A 91 22.21 5.59 -29.44
N LEU A 92 22.47 5.04 -30.64
CA LEU A 92 21.75 5.42 -31.87
C LEU A 92 20.27 4.99 -31.84
N LEU A 93 19.98 3.80 -31.29
CA LEU A 93 18.61 3.32 -31.09
C LEU A 93 17.88 4.03 -29.94
N GLN A 94 18.64 4.71 -29.07
CA GLN A 94 18.10 5.63 -28.04
C GLN A 94 17.89 7.06 -28.58
N GLY A 95 18.12 7.29 -29.88
CA GLY A 95 17.86 8.57 -30.56
C GLY A 95 19.04 9.55 -30.63
N GLN A 96 20.24 9.16 -30.19
CA GLN A 96 21.43 10.00 -30.34
C GLN A 96 21.94 9.96 -31.78
N CYS A 97 22.13 11.12 -32.42
CA CYS A 97 22.69 11.20 -33.79
C CYS A 97 24.23 11.28 -33.81
N SER A 98 24.87 11.57 -32.67
CA SER A 98 26.33 11.61 -32.55
C SER A 98 26.74 11.42 -31.10
N PHE A 99 27.74 10.56 -30.86
CA PHE A 99 28.28 10.28 -29.52
C PHE A 99 29.77 9.92 -29.57
N LYS A 100 30.47 10.13 -28.45
CA LYS A 100 31.92 9.93 -28.31
C LYS A 100 32.22 8.95 -27.18
N VAL A 101 33.07 7.96 -27.43
CA VAL A 101 33.42 6.88 -26.50
C VAL A 101 34.93 6.71 -26.42
N SER A 102 35.46 6.62 -25.20
CA SER A 102 36.80 6.09 -24.94
C SER A 102 36.68 4.58 -24.70
N ALA A 103 36.94 3.78 -25.71
CA ALA A 103 36.79 2.33 -25.66
C ALA A 103 38.07 1.68 -25.09
N PRO A 104 38.01 0.84 -24.04
CA PRO A 104 39.20 0.20 -23.48
C PRO A 104 39.86 -0.75 -24.48
N LEU A 105 41.19 -0.69 -24.58
CA LEU A 105 41.99 -1.53 -25.48
C LEU A 105 42.54 -2.74 -24.71
N TYR A 106 41.95 -3.91 -24.96
CA TYR A 106 42.35 -5.17 -24.34
C TYR A 106 43.44 -5.87 -25.15
N ALA A 107 44.54 -6.27 -24.50
CA ALA A 107 45.67 -6.89 -25.18
C ALA A 107 45.33 -8.27 -25.78
N VAL A 108 45.89 -8.57 -26.96
CA VAL A 108 45.81 -9.92 -27.58
C VAL A 108 47.01 -10.75 -27.12
N LEU A 109 46.75 -11.92 -26.54
CA LEU A 109 47.80 -12.80 -26.00
C LEU A 109 48.49 -13.60 -27.12
N PRO A 110 49.84 -13.65 -27.19
CA PRO A 110 50.56 -14.35 -28.26
C PRO A 110 50.71 -15.87 -28.03
N SER A 111 50.32 -16.40 -26.86
CA SER A 111 50.43 -17.82 -26.51
C SER A 111 49.35 -18.23 -25.48
N PRO A 112 48.78 -19.45 -25.52
CA PRO A 112 47.71 -19.88 -24.60
C PRO A 112 48.13 -20.19 -23.16
N LEU A 113 49.41 -19.98 -22.78
CA LEU A 113 50.01 -20.55 -21.57
C LEU A 113 50.53 -19.51 -20.54
N GLU A 114 50.34 -18.21 -20.77
CA GLU A 114 50.73 -17.16 -19.81
C GLU A 114 49.51 -16.57 -19.09
N SER A 115 49.31 -16.95 -17.83
CA SER A 115 48.23 -16.46 -16.98
C SER A 115 48.60 -15.12 -16.33
N ILE A 116 48.25 -14.02 -17.01
CA ILE A 116 48.29 -12.65 -16.45
C ILE A 116 46.90 -12.03 -16.63
N HIS A 117 46.40 -11.31 -15.62
CA HIS A 117 45.12 -10.62 -15.70
C HIS A 117 45.11 -9.61 -16.88
N PRO A 118 44.14 -9.69 -17.82
CA PRO A 118 44.09 -8.84 -19.00
C PRO A 118 43.49 -7.47 -18.70
N GLU A 119 44.17 -6.68 -17.87
CA GLU A 119 43.85 -5.26 -17.67
C GLU A 119 44.04 -4.48 -18.99
N ALA A 120 43.16 -3.50 -19.23
CA ALA A 120 43.25 -2.64 -20.41
C ALA A 120 44.44 -1.69 -20.28
N LYS A 121 45.39 -1.76 -21.21
CA LYS A 121 46.65 -1.00 -21.15
C LYS A 121 46.59 0.38 -21.82
N GLY A 122 45.40 0.79 -22.24
CA GLY A 122 45.11 2.04 -22.93
C GLY A 122 43.65 2.08 -23.40
N GLY A 123 43.29 3.12 -24.15
CA GLY A 123 41.96 3.26 -24.75
C GLY A 123 42.04 3.87 -26.16
N LEU A 124 41.03 3.58 -26.96
CA LEU A 124 40.82 4.15 -28.29
C LEU A 124 39.64 5.13 -28.22
N GLU A 125 39.88 6.40 -28.54
CA GLU A 125 38.80 7.38 -28.62
C GLU A 125 38.11 7.31 -29.99
N VAL A 126 36.81 7.00 -29.98
CA VAL A 126 35.97 6.82 -31.17
C VAL A 126 34.80 7.79 -31.12
N THR A 127 34.48 8.41 -32.25
CA THR A 127 33.24 9.19 -32.44
C THR A 127 32.38 8.46 -33.45
N VAL A 128 31.10 8.24 -33.12
CA VAL A 128 30.10 7.60 -34.00
C VAL A 128 29.00 8.61 -34.27
N CYS A 129 28.58 8.76 -35.52
CA CYS A 129 27.54 9.70 -35.92
C CYS A 129 26.72 9.20 -37.11
N THR A 130 25.50 9.73 -37.23
CA THR A 130 24.56 9.54 -38.35
C THR A 130 24.04 10.90 -38.80
N GLU A 131 23.70 11.03 -40.09
CA GLU A 131 23.18 12.31 -40.64
C GLU A 131 21.78 12.64 -40.13
N GLU A 132 20.95 11.61 -39.94
CA GLU A 132 19.60 11.68 -39.35
C GLU A 132 19.47 10.65 -38.20
N PRO A 133 18.51 10.81 -37.27
CA PRO A 133 18.22 9.81 -36.26
C PRO A 133 17.66 8.52 -36.89
N LEU A 134 18.17 7.36 -36.48
CA LEU A 134 17.74 6.04 -37.02
C LEU A 134 16.25 5.71 -36.80
N LEU A 135 15.57 6.45 -35.93
CA LEU A 135 14.18 6.24 -35.55
C LEU A 135 13.47 7.60 -35.44
N SER A 136 12.27 7.71 -36.00
CA SER A 136 11.43 8.91 -35.84
C SER A 136 10.97 9.08 -34.39
N ALA A 137 10.60 10.31 -33.99
CA ALA A 137 10.13 10.60 -32.63
C ALA A 137 8.93 9.73 -32.19
N ALA A 138 8.02 9.39 -33.11
CA ALA A 138 6.86 8.52 -32.85
C ALA A 138 7.23 7.03 -32.76
N GLN A 139 8.29 6.59 -33.44
CA GLN A 139 8.88 5.27 -33.19
C GLN A 139 9.57 5.28 -31.83
N LEU A 140 10.47 6.23 -31.57
CA LEU A 140 11.18 6.38 -30.29
C LEU A 140 10.25 6.47 -29.08
N SER A 141 9.06 7.08 -29.17
CA SER A 141 8.10 7.10 -28.07
C SER A 141 7.46 5.73 -27.84
N ASN A 142 7.07 5.03 -28.91
CA ASN A 142 6.18 3.86 -28.84
C ASN A 142 6.91 2.51 -28.94
N SER A 143 8.18 2.49 -29.35
CA SER A 143 9.04 1.30 -29.37
C SER A 143 9.66 1.02 -28.00
N ASN A 144 10.16 -0.20 -27.82
CA ASN A 144 10.84 -0.64 -26.60
C ASN A 144 12.13 -1.39 -26.94
N LEU A 145 13.06 -1.49 -26.00
CA LEU A 145 14.25 -2.33 -26.11
C LEU A 145 14.11 -3.49 -25.12
N LEU A 146 14.14 -4.71 -25.63
CA LEU A 146 14.18 -5.94 -24.85
C LEU A 146 15.63 -6.39 -24.69
N SER A 147 16.10 -6.55 -23.45
CA SER A 147 17.38 -7.19 -23.12
C SER A 147 17.12 -8.46 -22.32
N VAL A 148 17.61 -9.60 -22.78
CA VAL A 148 17.56 -10.86 -22.04
C VAL A 148 18.97 -11.29 -21.67
N THR A 149 19.24 -11.42 -20.37
CA THR A 149 20.50 -11.95 -19.84
C THR A 149 20.31 -13.40 -19.41
N LEU A 150 21.05 -14.33 -20.01
CA LEU A 150 21.19 -15.68 -19.49
C LEU A 150 22.47 -15.76 -18.66
N GLU A 151 22.33 -15.91 -17.34
CA GLU A 151 23.48 -16.01 -16.44
C GLU A 151 24.09 -17.41 -16.49
N ALA A 152 23.39 -18.39 -15.92
CA ALA A 152 23.90 -19.73 -15.70
C ALA A 152 22.78 -20.78 -15.53
N ALA A 153 23.11 -22.03 -15.84
CA ALA A 153 22.36 -23.22 -15.43
C ALA A 153 23.08 -23.88 -14.26
N TYR A 154 22.39 -24.06 -13.15
CA TYR A 154 22.90 -24.68 -11.93
C TYR A 154 22.40 -26.12 -11.77
N SER A 155 23.10 -26.93 -10.96
CA SER A 155 22.78 -28.35 -10.73
C SER A 155 22.60 -29.13 -12.05
N VAL A 156 23.60 -29.07 -12.93
CA VAL A 156 23.53 -29.68 -14.26
C VAL A 156 23.85 -31.19 -14.22
N PRO A 157 23.32 -32.01 -15.17
CA PRO A 157 23.45 -33.46 -15.17
C PRO A 157 24.88 -33.99 -14.98
N GLU A 158 25.03 -35.08 -14.23
CA GLU A 158 26.35 -35.68 -13.95
C GLU A 158 27.11 -36.07 -15.22
N ALA A 159 26.38 -36.48 -16.27
CA ALA A 159 26.90 -36.81 -17.60
C ALA A 159 27.60 -35.65 -18.33
N PHE A 160 27.56 -34.42 -17.79
CA PHE A 160 28.33 -33.29 -18.29
C PHE A 160 29.74 -33.32 -17.68
N THR A 161 30.72 -33.68 -18.50
CA THR A 161 32.15 -33.76 -18.14
C THR A 161 32.98 -32.87 -19.06
N PRO A 162 34.08 -32.26 -18.56
CA PRO A 162 34.99 -31.47 -19.40
C PRO A 162 35.91 -32.34 -20.27
N ALA A 163 36.02 -33.65 -19.96
CA ALA A 163 36.84 -34.60 -20.70
C ALA A 163 36.04 -35.26 -21.83
N GLY A 164 35.93 -34.57 -22.97
CA GLY A 164 35.24 -35.07 -24.16
C GLY A 164 35.52 -34.23 -25.42
N PRO A 165 34.93 -34.57 -26.57
CA PRO A 165 34.93 -33.68 -27.74
C PRO A 165 34.23 -32.36 -27.38
N SER A 166 34.58 -31.25 -28.05
CA SER A 166 34.04 -29.92 -27.77
C SER A 166 32.51 -29.89 -27.79
N GLN A 167 31.89 -29.78 -26.60
CA GLN A 167 30.44 -29.73 -26.42
C GLN A 167 29.99 -28.26 -26.40
N ASN A 168 28.92 -27.94 -27.11
CA ASN A 168 28.30 -26.62 -27.10
C ASN A 168 26.97 -26.68 -26.35
N TYR A 169 26.94 -26.03 -25.19
CA TYR A 169 25.71 -25.83 -24.42
C TYR A 169 25.01 -24.56 -24.93
N MET A 170 23.80 -24.74 -25.45
CA MET A 170 22.99 -23.70 -26.06
C MET A 170 21.65 -23.56 -25.36
N ALA A 171 21.09 -22.35 -25.39
CA ALA A 171 19.74 -22.08 -24.96
C ALA A 171 19.08 -21.05 -25.89
N CYS A 172 17.76 -21.08 -26.04
CA CYS A 172 17.06 -20.14 -26.91
C CYS A 172 15.60 -19.88 -26.51
N LEU A 173 15.05 -18.77 -27.01
CA LEU A 173 13.66 -18.35 -26.86
C LEU A 173 13.22 -17.54 -28.09
N GLN A 174 11.93 -17.51 -28.39
CA GLN A 174 11.36 -16.79 -29.54
C GLN A 174 10.68 -15.48 -29.13
N VAL A 175 11.03 -14.37 -29.76
CA VAL A 175 10.46 -13.04 -29.51
C VAL A 175 9.39 -12.70 -30.55
N PRO A 176 8.21 -12.19 -30.14
CA PRO A 176 7.24 -11.63 -31.07
C PRO A 176 7.85 -10.52 -31.93
N ALA A 177 7.58 -10.55 -33.22
CA ALA A 177 7.90 -9.49 -34.17
C ALA A 177 6.60 -8.89 -34.74
N ALA A 178 6.70 -7.85 -35.58
CA ALA A 178 5.56 -7.22 -36.25
C ALA A 178 4.85 -8.11 -37.31
N GLY A 179 5.39 -9.30 -37.62
CA GLY A 179 4.83 -10.22 -38.61
C GLY A 179 4.79 -11.67 -38.10
N GLU A 180 4.27 -12.58 -38.93
CA GLU A 180 3.97 -13.98 -38.57
C GLU A 180 5.17 -14.86 -38.18
N LYS A 181 6.40 -14.34 -38.21
CA LYS A 181 7.63 -15.07 -37.87
C LYS A 181 8.29 -14.49 -36.63
N GLU A 182 8.37 -15.31 -35.59
CA GLU A 182 9.03 -14.97 -34.33
C GLU A 182 10.55 -14.98 -34.47
N PHE A 183 11.24 -14.10 -33.73
CA PHE A 183 12.69 -13.93 -33.80
C PHE A 183 13.41 -14.75 -32.72
N PRO A 184 14.26 -15.75 -33.06
CA PRO A 184 14.94 -16.57 -32.06
C PRO A 184 16.16 -15.85 -31.46
N LEU A 185 16.13 -15.55 -30.16
CA LEU A 185 17.34 -15.22 -29.39
C LEU A 185 18.06 -16.51 -28.99
N LEU A 186 19.34 -16.62 -29.35
CA LEU A 186 20.12 -17.84 -29.20
C LEU A 186 21.43 -17.57 -28.43
N PHE A 187 21.55 -18.21 -27.27
CA PHE A 187 22.73 -18.23 -26.41
C PHE A 187 23.58 -19.45 -26.78
N LYS A 188 24.89 -19.26 -26.90
CA LYS A 188 25.84 -20.28 -27.38
C LYS A 188 27.09 -20.31 -26.50
N ASN A 189 27.85 -21.39 -26.61
CA ASN A 189 29.19 -21.54 -26.03
C ASN A 189 29.20 -21.41 -24.50
N GLY A 190 28.17 -21.97 -23.82
CA GLY A 190 28.13 -22.00 -22.36
C GLY A 190 29.34 -22.76 -21.79
N ILE A 191 29.93 -22.22 -20.72
CA ILE A 191 31.16 -22.74 -20.12
C ILE A 191 30.79 -23.62 -18.93
N LEU A 192 31.07 -24.93 -19.01
CA LEU A 192 30.93 -25.85 -17.88
C LEU A 192 32.02 -25.56 -16.84
N LYS A 193 31.62 -25.08 -15.66
CA LYS A 193 32.46 -24.96 -14.47
C LYS A 193 32.23 -26.15 -13.53
N LEU A 194 33.32 -26.64 -12.95
CA LEU A 194 33.31 -27.68 -11.92
C LEU A 194 32.97 -27.09 -10.55
N ALA A 195 32.63 -27.98 -9.60
CA ALA A 195 32.48 -27.66 -8.19
C ALA A 195 33.73 -26.97 -7.63
N GLY A 196 33.55 -25.95 -6.79
CA GLY A 196 34.67 -25.23 -6.14
C GLY A 196 34.26 -23.94 -5.45
N GLU A 197 33.98 -22.89 -6.21
CA GLU A 197 33.85 -21.51 -5.71
C GLU A 197 32.60 -20.80 -6.25
N LYS A 198 32.12 -19.77 -5.56
CA LYS A 198 31.06 -18.87 -6.05
C LYS A 198 31.60 -17.93 -7.13
N GLU A 199 30.76 -17.48 -8.06
CA GLU A 199 31.16 -16.37 -8.94
C GLU A 199 31.29 -15.08 -8.12
N PRO A 200 32.32 -14.24 -8.35
CA PRO A 200 32.33 -12.89 -7.82
C PRO A 200 31.18 -12.07 -8.41
N LEU A 201 30.64 -11.15 -7.61
CA LEU A 201 29.58 -10.22 -7.97
C LEU A 201 29.99 -8.81 -7.53
N PRO A 202 29.84 -7.77 -8.39
CA PRO A 202 29.34 -7.83 -9.77
C PRO A 202 30.33 -8.48 -10.75
N ARG A 203 29.82 -9.04 -11.85
CA ARG A 203 30.62 -9.58 -12.97
C ARG A 203 30.10 -9.08 -14.33
N PRO A 204 30.94 -8.82 -15.34
CA PRO A 204 30.50 -8.24 -16.61
C PRO A 204 29.62 -9.19 -17.41
N LYS A 205 28.59 -8.64 -18.08
CA LYS A 205 27.82 -9.36 -19.11
C LYS A 205 28.64 -9.45 -20.40
N LYS A 206 28.29 -10.39 -21.28
CA LYS A 206 29.10 -10.75 -22.47
C LYS A 206 28.33 -10.66 -23.77
N TRP A 207 29.01 -10.19 -24.81
CA TRP A 207 28.57 -10.21 -26.20
C TRP A 207 28.60 -11.63 -26.78
N SER A 208 27.63 -11.95 -27.65
CA SER A 208 27.59 -13.20 -28.42
C SER A 208 28.41 -13.13 -29.72
N LEU A 209 29.67 -12.71 -29.62
CA LEU A 209 30.58 -12.57 -30.77
C LEU A 209 31.31 -13.88 -31.13
N ALA A 210 31.67 -14.02 -32.39
CA ALA A 210 32.60 -15.04 -32.88
C ALA A 210 33.96 -14.40 -33.20
N ASN A 211 35.02 -15.21 -33.27
CA ASN A 211 36.35 -14.84 -33.77
C ASN A 211 37.08 -13.68 -33.04
N VAL A 212 36.66 -13.31 -31.82
CA VAL A 212 37.34 -12.29 -31.01
C VAL A 212 38.72 -12.80 -30.55
N MET A 213 39.74 -11.95 -30.68
CA MET A 213 41.15 -12.28 -30.41
C MET A 213 41.58 -11.96 -28.96
N ALA A 214 40.96 -10.97 -28.32
CA ALA A 214 41.17 -10.64 -26.91
C ALA A 214 39.94 -11.06 -26.07
N PRO A 215 39.99 -12.10 -25.22
CA PRO A 215 38.81 -12.59 -24.50
C PRO A 215 38.10 -11.55 -23.62
N ALA A 216 38.83 -10.56 -23.09
CA ALA A 216 38.26 -9.47 -22.30
C ALA A 216 37.40 -8.49 -23.12
N ALA A 217 37.60 -8.42 -24.45
CA ALA A 217 36.77 -7.64 -25.36
C ALA A 217 35.36 -8.24 -25.57
N LEU A 218 35.10 -9.46 -25.09
CA LEU A 218 33.74 -10.01 -25.04
C LEU A 218 32.86 -9.33 -23.98
N ASN A 219 33.43 -8.60 -23.03
CA ASN A 219 32.67 -7.94 -21.98
C ASN A 219 31.90 -6.70 -22.52
N MET A 220 30.66 -6.54 -22.09
CA MET A 220 29.85 -5.37 -22.39
C MET A 220 30.27 -4.17 -21.53
N PRO A 221 30.59 -3.00 -22.11
CA PRO A 221 30.86 -1.80 -21.34
C PRO A 221 29.68 -1.43 -20.43
N ASN A 222 29.97 -1.13 -19.17
CA ASN A 222 29.00 -0.69 -18.15
C ASN A 222 27.80 -1.62 -17.89
N SER A 223 27.80 -2.87 -18.38
CA SER A 223 26.72 -3.84 -18.15
C SER A 223 27.22 -5.03 -17.34
N PHE A 224 26.64 -5.21 -16.16
CA PHE A 224 27.05 -6.20 -15.17
C PHE A 224 25.88 -7.07 -14.72
N VAL A 225 26.16 -8.31 -14.38
CA VAL A 225 25.33 -9.10 -13.49
C VAL A 225 25.59 -8.62 -12.06
N VAL A 226 24.54 -8.17 -11.39
CA VAL A 226 24.55 -7.73 -9.99
C VAL A 226 23.77 -8.76 -9.17
N GLY A 227 24.23 -9.04 -7.94
CA GLY A 227 23.54 -9.94 -7.03
C GLY A 227 22.31 -9.32 -6.38
N GLY A 228 21.46 -10.16 -5.79
CA GLY A 228 20.32 -9.76 -4.95
C GLY A 228 19.89 -10.92 -4.06
N PRO A 229 19.03 -10.68 -3.06
CA PRO A 229 18.40 -11.75 -2.29
C PRO A 229 17.48 -12.58 -3.20
N TYR A 230 17.56 -13.91 -3.14
CA TYR A 230 16.72 -14.79 -3.98
C TYR A 230 15.23 -14.71 -3.61
N GLU A 231 14.87 -14.19 -2.43
CA GLU A 231 13.48 -13.99 -2.00
C GLU A 231 12.78 -12.84 -2.76
N ASP A 232 13.55 -11.95 -3.40
CA ASP A 232 13.07 -10.89 -4.30
C ASP A 232 12.94 -11.34 -5.78
N GLU A 233 13.34 -12.58 -6.12
CA GLU A 233 13.34 -13.06 -7.51
C GLU A 233 11.94 -13.48 -8.01
N ASP A 234 11.66 -13.24 -9.28
CA ASP A 234 10.43 -13.67 -9.99
C ASP A 234 10.42 -15.16 -10.37
N GLY A 235 11.45 -15.89 -9.94
CA GLY A 235 11.61 -17.31 -10.22
C GLY A 235 10.67 -18.22 -9.41
N GLU A 236 10.66 -19.49 -9.78
CA GLU A 236 9.95 -20.53 -9.02
C GLU A 236 10.68 -20.88 -7.71
N LEU A 237 12.00 -20.62 -7.66
CA LEU A 237 12.91 -20.99 -6.56
C LEU A 237 13.22 -19.81 -5.62
N ASN A 238 12.21 -19.01 -5.28
CA ASN A 238 12.32 -17.82 -4.42
C ASN A 238 11.90 -18.07 -2.95
N LYS A 239 11.36 -19.24 -2.62
CA LYS A 239 10.84 -19.54 -1.28
C LYS A 239 11.93 -19.96 -0.30
N ARG A 240 11.60 -19.94 0.99
CA ARG A 240 12.46 -20.46 2.07
C ARG A 240 12.76 -21.96 1.95
N GLU A 241 11.86 -22.74 1.37
CA GLU A 241 12.08 -24.18 1.09
C GLU A 241 13.15 -24.41 0.01
N ASP A 242 13.22 -23.56 -1.02
CA ASP A 242 14.22 -23.65 -2.08
C ASP A 242 15.61 -23.11 -1.67
N LYS A 243 15.73 -22.42 -0.52
CA LYS A 243 16.97 -21.82 -0.02
C LYS A 243 18.13 -22.82 0.04
N GLU A 244 17.86 -24.01 0.59
CA GLU A 244 18.88 -25.02 0.79
C GLU A 244 19.34 -25.63 -0.55
N LEU A 245 18.39 -25.84 -1.48
CA LEU A 245 18.68 -26.22 -2.87
C LEU A 245 19.52 -25.16 -3.58
N ARG A 246 19.17 -23.86 -3.45
CA ARG A 246 19.91 -22.74 -4.07
C ARG A 246 21.35 -22.65 -3.54
N ILE A 247 21.58 -22.90 -2.25
CA ILE A 247 22.91 -22.93 -1.63
C ILE A 247 23.71 -24.17 -2.06
N GLN A 248 23.11 -25.36 -2.05
CA GLN A 248 23.78 -26.59 -2.51
C GLN A 248 24.17 -26.47 -3.99
N ALA A 249 23.31 -25.89 -4.82
CA ALA A 249 23.54 -25.70 -6.25
C ALA A 249 24.75 -24.81 -6.59
N GLU A 250 25.18 -23.91 -5.70
CA GLU A 250 26.38 -23.11 -5.91
C GLU A 250 27.68 -23.93 -5.80
N SER A 251 27.68 -25.03 -5.06
CA SER A 251 28.84 -25.92 -4.90
C SER A 251 28.89 -27.07 -5.90
N THR A 252 27.84 -27.28 -6.72
CA THR A 252 27.80 -28.32 -7.76
C THR A 252 28.34 -27.84 -9.12
N LYS A 253 28.29 -28.70 -10.14
CA LYS A 253 28.59 -28.34 -11.53
C LYS A 253 27.57 -27.31 -12.04
N ARG A 254 28.03 -26.32 -12.80
CA ARG A 254 27.18 -25.31 -13.45
C ARG A 254 27.66 -24.95 -14.86
N ILE A 255 26.76 -24.56 -15.74
CA ILE A 255 27.10 -23.96 -17.05
C ILE A 255 26.90 -22.46 -16.93
N VAL A 256 27.90 -21.66 -17.29
CA VAL A 256 27.84 -20.19 -17.24
C VAL A 256 27.91 -19.61 -18.65
N TRP A 257 26.99 -18.72 -18.99
CA TRP A 257 27.03 -17.92 -20.22
C TRP A 257 27.37 -16.45 -19.92
N ASP A 258 26.73 -15.85 -18.91
CA ASP A 258 26.70 -14.40 -18.65
C ASP A 258 26.36 -13.54 -19.89
N MET A 259 25.61 -14.09 -20.84
CA MET A 259 25.35 -13.44 -22.13
C MET A 259 24.09 -12.58 -22.09
N GLU A 260 24.18 -11.34 -22.56
CA GLU A 260 23.03 -10.48 -22.82
C GLU A 260 22.73 -10.44 -24.33
N ARG A 261 21.45 -10.62 -24.67
CA ARG A 261 20.90 -10.52 -26.02
C ARG A 261 19.87 -9.40 -26.05
N ARG A 262 20.03 -8.42 -26.93
CA ARG A 262 19.10 -7.30 -27.07
C ARG A 262 18.22 -7.47 -28.31
N TYR A 263 17.04 -6.88 -28.31
CA TYR A 263 16.12 -6.86 -29.44
C TYR A 263 15.31 -5.57 -29.45
N TYR A 264 15.25 -4.91 -30.60
CA TYR A 264 14.42 -3.74 -30.80
C TYR A 264 12.98 -4.19 -31.07
N LEU A 265 12.06 -3.84 -30.16
CA LEU A 265 10.63 -4.05 -30.33
C LEU A 265 10.04 -2.78 -30.96
N ASP A 266 9.68 -2.87 -32.24
CA ASP A 266 8.93 -1.80 -32.90
C ASP A 266 7.52 -1.66 -32.29
N PRO A 267 6.78 -0.56 -32.58
CA PRO A 267 5.48 -0.33 -31.97
C PRO A 267 4.45 -1.47 -32.22
N ALA A 268 4.54 -2.20 -33.34
CA ALA A 268 3.69 -3.36 -33.58
C ALA A 268 4.12 -4.57 -32.72
N ALA A 269 5.41 -4.90 -32.66
CA ALA A 269 5.90 -5.98 -31.79
C ALA A 269 5.62 -5.73 -30.30
N VAL A 270 5.61 -4.47 -29.82
CA VAL A 270 5.22 -4.14 -28.44
C VAL A 270 3.76 -4.54 -28.15
N VAL A 271 2.82 -4.24 -29.07
CA VAL A 271 1.40 -4.63 -28.91
C VAL A 271 1.22 -6.14 -29.03
N THR A 272 1.92 -6.79 -29.97
CA THR A 272 1.91 -8.26 -30.09
C THR A 272 2.48 -8.94 -28.85
N LEU A 273 3.53 -8.38 -28.23
CA LEU A 273 4.11 -8.87 -26.98
C LEU A 273 3.15 -8.70 -25.81
N GLN A 274 2.53 -7.51 -25.64
CA GLN A 274 1.48 -7.29 -24.62
C GLN A 274 0.38 -8.34 -24.74
N LYS A 275 -0.15 -8.54 -25.96
CA LYS A 275 -1.18 -9.54 -26.24
C LYS A 275 -0.70 -10.96 -25.92
N ARG A 276 0.52 -11.34 -26.33
CA ARG A 276 1.05 -12.69 -26.07
C ARG A 276 1.25 -12.96 -24.58
N VAL A 277 1.74 -12.00 -23.79
CA VAL A 277 1.91 -12.18 -22.34
C VAL A 277 0.54 -12.29 -21.63
N ALA A 278 -0.49 -11.58 -22.11
CA ALA A 278 -1.86 -11.74 -21.61
C ALA A 278 -2.48 -13.08 -22.01
N GLU A 279 -2.13 -13.60 -23.19
CA GLU A 279 -2.60 -14.89 -23.72
C GLU A 279 -1.82 -16.12 -23.23
N CYS A 280 -0.58 -15.94 -22.78
CA CYS A 280 0.39 -16.96 -22.38
C CYS A 280 1.26 -16.43 -21.24
N GLN A 281 1.02 -16.91 -20.03
CA GLN A 281 1.74 -16.48 -18.82
C GLN A 281 3.22 -16.87 -18.84
N TYR A 282 3.59 -17.90 -19.61
CA TYR A 282 4.92 -18.49 -19.64
C TYR A 282 5.61 -18.37 -21.00
N TRP A 283 6.88 -17.96 -20.98
CA TRP A 283 7.80 -17.95 -22.13
C TRP A 283 8.66 -19.23 -22.08
N PRO A 284 8.64 -20.11 -23.10
CA PRO A 284 9.52 -21.26 -23.13
C PRO A 284 10.95 -20.83 -23.46
N VAL A 285 11.90 -21.26 -22.62
CA VAL A 285 13.34 -21.16 -22.86
C VAL A 285 13.87 -22.58 -23.03
N GLU A 286 14.13 -22.98 -24.27
CA GLU A 286 14.68 -24.30 -24.58
C GLU A 286 16.18 -24.34 -24.30
N VAL A 287 16.67 -25.46 -23.77
CA VAL A 287 18.09 -25.72 -23.50
C VAL A 287 18.49 -27.02 -24.20
N CYS A 288 19.66 -27.05 -24.84
CA CYS A 288 20.21 -28.30 -25.38
C CYS A 288 21.74 -28.37 -25.41
N ARG A 289 22.25 -29.58 -25.64
CA ARG A 289 23.66 -29.88 -25.85
C ARG A 289 23.87 -30.37 -27.29
N VAL A 290 24.79 -29.72 -28.01
CA VAL A 290 25.17 -30.11 -29.39
C VAL A 290 26.66 -30.36 -29.48
N THR A 291 27.06 -31.38 -30.23
CA THR A 291 28.47 -31.73 -30.50
C THR A 291 29.06 -30.80 -31.58
N VAL A 292 30.32 -30.38 -31.40
CA VAL A 292 31.04 -29.57 -32.40
C VAL A 292 32.11 -30.42 -33.06
N ALA A 293 31.99 -30.63 -34.38
CA ALA A 293 32.97 -31.36 -35.17
C ALA A 293 34.29 -30.58 -35.30
N SER A 294 35.43 -31.27 -35.16
CA SER A 294 36.75 -30.66 -35.26
C SER A 294 37.27 -30.64 -36.71
N ALA A 295 37.66 -29.46 -37.18
CA ALA A 295 38.10 -29.24 -38.57
C ALA A 295 39.53 -29.77 -38.84
N SER A 296 39.70 -31.10 -38.82
CA SER A 296 40.98 -31.75 -39.11
C SER A 296 41.30 -31.75 -40.61
N LYS A 297 42.52 -31.33 -40.98
CA LYS A 297 43.01 -31.34 -42.37
C LYS A 297 43.51 -32.74 -42.75
N GLY A 298 42.59 -33.63 -43.15
CA GLY A 298 42.87 -35.00 -43.62
C GLY A 298 42.43 -35.26 -45.07
N LYS A 299 43.04 -36.25 -45.73
CA LYS A 299 42.73 -36.61 -47.13
C LYS A 299 41.72 -37.76 -47.25
N THR A 300 40.68 -37.53 -48.05
CA THR A 300 39.97 -38.50 -48.91
C THR A 300 39.71 -39.92 -48.41
N SER A 301 38.46 -40.19 -48.02
CA SER A 301 37.76 -41.43 -48.37
C SER A 301 36.27 -41.12 -48.62
N LYS A 302 35.56 -41.97 -49.36
CA LYS A 302 34.10 -41.86 -49.61
C LYS A 302 33.37 -42.98 -48.86
N ALA A 303 32.51 -42.62 -47.92
CA ALA A 303 31.43 -43.45 -47.36
C ALA A 303 30.39 -42.54 -46.70
N ASP A 304 29.16 -43.02 -46.52
CA ASP A 304 28.08 -42.24 -45.90
C ASP A 304 28.36 -41.91 -44.43
N LYS A 305 28.48 -40.61 -44.14
CA LYS A 305 28.36 -39.98 -42.81
C LYS A 305 27.78 -38.57 -42.98
N GLY A 306 26.49 -38.51 -43.34
CA GLY A 306 25.81 -37.25 -43.66
C GLY A 306 25.02 -36.60 -42.51
N ASP A 307 24.54 -37.39 -41.54
CA ASP A 307 23.43 -36.98 -40.66
C ASP A 307 23.67 -37.17 -39.14
N GLU A 308 24.67 -37.98 -38.74
CA GLU A 308 25.01 -38.17 -37.31
C GLU A 308 25.66 -36.92 -36.68
N ASP A 309 26.40 -36.13 -37.47
CA ASP A 309 27.17 -34.96 -36.99
C ASP A 309 26.27 -33.77 -36.54
N LYS A 310 24.94 -33.95 -36.50
CA LYS A 310 23.94 -32.93 -36.14
C LYS A 310 22.83 -33.49 -35.22
N GLN A 311 23.21 -34.32 -34.26
CA GLN A 311 22.31 -34.77 -33.20
C GLN A 311 22.25 -33.77 -32.03
N ILE A 312 21.02 -33.47 -31.59
CA ILE A 312 20.74 -32.70 -30.38
C ILE A 312 20.63 -33.72 -29.24
N PHE A 313 21.26 -33.43 -28.10
CA PHE A 313 21.19 -34.24 -26.89
C PHE A 313 20.71 -33.36 -25.73
N PHE A 314 20.16 -33.98 -24.66
CA PHE A 314 19.69 -33.28 -23.46
C PHE A 314 18.76 -32.11 -23.80
N HIS A 315 17.57 -32.38 -24.36
CA HIS A 315 16.61 -31.33 -24.72
C HIS A 315 15.68 -31.03 -23.54
N GLY A 316 15.84 -29.85 -22.96
CA GLY A 316 15.03 -29.35 -21.85
C GLY A 316 14.32 -28.04 -22.15
N VAL A 317 13.38 -27.66 -21.28
CA VAL A 317 12.67 -26.36 -21.33
C VAL A 317 12.45 -25.81 -19.93
N ALA A 318 12.70 -24.51 -19.75
CA ALA A 318 12.25 -23.75 -18.59
C ALA A 318 11.04 -22.87 -18.96
N TYR A 319 10.09 -22.74 -18.05
CA TYR A 319 8.88 -21.94 -18.25
C TYR A 319 9.00 -20.62 -17.48
N VAL A 320 9.44 -19.55 -18.16
CA VAL A 320 9.67 -18.25 -17.53
C VAL A 320 8.33 -17.52 -17.38
N ASN A 321 7.89 -17.26 -16.15
CA ASN A 321 6.68 -16.46 -15.92
C ASN A 321 6.95 -15.00 -16.31
N VAL A 322 6.30 -14.55 -17.39
CA VAL A 322 6.45 -13.19 -17.95
C VAL A 322 5.32 -12.24 -17.55
N LEU A 323 4.28 -12.77 -16.91
CA LEU A 323 3.06 -12.04 -16.54
C LEU A 323 3.31 -10.75 -15.73
N PRO A 324 4.32 -10.66 -14.81
CA PRO A 324 4.60 -9.41 -14.09
C PRO A 324 4.96 -8.22 -14.99
N LEU A 325 5.46 -8.44 -16.22
CA LEU A 325 5.81 -7.36 -17.15
C LEU A 325 4.59 -6.56 -17.66
N LEU A 326 3.36 -7.09 -17.49
CA LEU A 326 2.12 -6.36 -17.78
C LEU A 326 1.65 -5.47 -16.63
N CYS A 327 2.31 -5.50 -15.47
CA CYS A 327 1.87 -4.76 -14.30
C CYS A 327 2.41 -3.30 -14.33
N PRO A 328 1.62 -2.29 -13.94
CA PRO A 328 1.94 -0.89 -14.27
C PRO A 328 3.28 -0.41 -13.69
N GLY A 329 4.22 -0.08 -14.58
CA GLY A 329 5.56 0.39 -14.23
C GLY A 329 6.65 -0.69 -14.13
N VAL A 330 6.30 -1.99 -14.19
CA VAL A 330 7.31 -3.06 -14.15
C VAL A 330 8.14 -3.06 -15.44
N LYS A 331 9.46 -2.92 -15.29
CA LYS A 331 10.44 -2.89 -16.39
C LYS A 331 11.30 -4.16 -16.50
N GLN A 332 11.38 -4.96 -15.45
CA GLN A 332 12.35 -6.03 -15.33
C GLN A 332 11.76 -7.18 -14.52
N ILE A 333 12.07 -8.40 -14.93
CA ILE A 333 11.92 -9.62 -14.12
C ILE A 333 13.27 -10.33 -14.05
N ARG A 334 13.58 -10.96 -12.92
CA ARG A 334 14.81 -11.77 -12.77
C ARG A 334 14.58 -12.91 -11.79
N GLY A 335 15.03 -14.11 -12.12
CA GLY A 335 14.97 -15.22 -11.17
C GLY A 335 15.50 -16.55 -11.65
N ALA A 336 15.28 -17.55 -10.81
CA ALA A 336 15.65 -18.95 -11.01
C ALA A 336 14.42 -19.81 -11.41
N PHE A 337 14.47 -20.43 -12.59
CA PHE A 337 13.38 -21.21 -13.20
C PHE A 337 13.81 -22.66 -13.44
N ARG A 338 12.99 -23.65 -13.05
CA ARG A 338 13.35 -25.08 -13.16
C ARG A 338 13.34 -25.54 -14.62
N VAL A 339 14.23 -26.48 -14.96
CA VAL A 339 14.33 -27.09 -16.30
C VAL A 339 13.66 -28.46 -16.31
N PHE A 340 12.68 -28.61 -17.19
CA PHE A 340 11.92 -29.85 -17.40
C PHE A 340 12.32 -30.54 -18.70
N THR A 341 11.93 -31.80 -18.90
CA THR A 341 12.04 -32.48 -20.22
C THR A 341 11.29 -31.70 -21.29
N TYR A 342 11.88 -31.46 -22.47
CA TYR A 342 11.13 -30.92 -23.59
C TYR A 342 10.05 -31.91 -24.06
N ARG A 343 8.81 -31.44 -24.20
CA ARG A 343 7.65 -32.20 -24.71
C ARG A 343 6.77 -31.27 -25.56
N ASP A 344 6.63 -31.56 -26.86
CA ASP A 344 5.86 -30.72 -27.80
C ASP A 344 4.45 -30.40 -27.29
N SER A 345 3.75 -31.38 -26.68
CA SER A 345 2.39 -31.21 -26.17
C SER A 345 2.29 -30.26 -24.98
N GLU A 346 3.23 -30.35 -24.04
CA GLU A 346 3.22 -29.55 -22.79
C GLU A 346 3.64 -28.11 -23.06
N VAL A 347 4.61 -27.92 -23.97
CA VAL A 347 5.02 -26.60 -24.44
C VAL A 347 3.87 -25.93 -25.21
N LEU A 348 3.18 -26.64 -26.09
CA LEU A 348 2.00 -26.13 -26.79
C LEU A 348 0.88 -25.74 -25.83
N GLU A 349 0.59 -26.57 -24.83
CA GLU A 349 -0.45 -26.32 -23.82
C GLU A 349 -0.14 -25.08 -22.96
N LYS A 350 1.07 -24.99 -22.40
CA LYS A 350 1.46 -23.89 -21.50
C LYS A 350 1.76 -22.56 -22.19
N THR A 351 2.16 -22.60 -23.47
CA THR A 351 2.81 -21.43 -24.13
C THR A 351 2.29 -21.11 -25.53
N LYS A 352 1.36 -21.92 -26.08
CA LYS A 352 0.85 -21.87 -27.46
C LYS A 352 1.90 -22.00 -28.57
N CYS A 353 3.18 -22.22 -28.24
CA CYS A 353 4.25 -22.42 -29.22
C CYS A 353 4.11 -23.80 -29.90
N GLN A 354 4.08 -23.83 -31.23
CA GLN A 354 3.70 -25.05 -31.96
C GLN A 354 4.87 -25.99 -32.27
N HIS A 355 6.10 -25.48 -32.35
CA HIS A 355 7.30 -26.23 -32.77
C HIS A 355 8.52 -25.81 -31.95
N SER A 356 9.43 -26.75 -31.69
CA SER A 356 10.74 -26.45 -31.08
C SER A 356 11.60 -25.54 -31.96
N VAL A 357 12.22 -24.51 -31.36
CA VAL A 357 13.16 -23.62 -32.05
C VAL A 357 14.36 -24.41 -32.60
N PHE A 358 14.85 -25.40 -31.84
CA PHE A 358 15.99 -26.22 -32.25
C PHE A 358 15.64 -27.21 -33.38
N ARG A 359 14.35 -27.59 -33.54
CA ARG A 359 13.89 -28.41 -34.68
C ARG A 359 14.05 -27.66 -36.00
N ASP A 360 13.68 -26.39 -36.04
CA ASP A 360 13.89 -25.53 -37.22
C ASP A 360 15.36 -25.17 -37.42
N PHE A 361 16.11 -24.93 -36.33
CA PHE A 361 17.55 -24.63 -36.37
C PHE A 361 18.37 -25.74 -37.06
N ARG A 362 17.90 -26.99 -36.96
CA ARG A 362 18.49 -28.16 -37.64
C ARG A 362 18.49 -28.01 -39.18
N THR A 363 17.49 -27.36 -39.75
CA THR A 363 17.38 -27.10 -41.20
C THR A 363 18.27 -25.94 -41.65
N GLN A 364 18.36 -24.87 -40.86
CA GLN A 364 19.16 -23.68 -41.18
C GLN A 364 20.66 -23.99 -41.23
N LEU A 365 21.13 -24.91 -40.38
CA LEU A 365 22.49 -25.48 -40.41
C LEU A 365 22.82 -26.27 -41.69
N GLY A 366 21.88 -26.43 -42.63
CA GLY A 366 22.13 -26.95 -43.98
C GLY A 366 22.55 -25.88 -45.00
N LEU A 367 22.31 -24.59 -44.73
CA LEU A 367 22.47 -23.52 -45.73
C LEU A 367 23.60 -22.52 -45.40
N THR A 368 24.12 -22.50 -44.17
CA THR A 368 25.19 -21.57 -43.78
C THR A 368 26.57 -21.94 -44.33
N LYS A 369 26.79 -21.66 -45.61
CA LYS A 369 27.96 -20.84 -45.98
C LYS A 369 27.61 -19.37 -45.72
N GLU A 370 28.62 -18.53 -45.52
CA GLU A 370 28.43 -17.13 -45.14
C GLU A 370 27.68 -16.34 -46.23
N GLY A 371 26.58 -15.67 -45.85
CA GLY A 371 25.85 -14.77 -46.74
C GLY A 371 24.38 -14.54 -46.37
N SER A 372 24.09 -13.32 -45.88
CA SER A 372 22.82 -12.56 -45.93
C SER A 372 21.48 -13.21 -45.54
N TRP A 373 20.67 -12.46 -44.79
CA TRP A 373 19.21 -12.64 -44.72
C TRP A 373 18.53 -11.45 -45.41
N THR A 374 17.69 -11.72 -46.42
CA THR A 374 16.75 -10.74 -47.01
C THR A 374 15.37 -11.39 -47.14
N SER A 375 14.30 -10.63 -46.89
CA SER A 375 12.93 -11.16 -46.87
C SER A 375 11.96 -10.20 -47.56
N GLY A 376 11.58 -10.51 -48.81
CA GLY A 376 10.80 -9.61 -49.67
C GLY A 376 9.89 -10.32 -50.68
N ILE A 377 8.82 -10.93 -50.15
CA ILE A 377 7.48 -11.23 -50.72
C ILE A 377 7.28 -11.41 -52.26
N SER A 378 6.45 -12.40 -52.59
CA SER A 378 6.17 -12.97 -53.92
C SER A 378 5.40 -12.13 -54.96
N THR A 379 5.50 -12.52 -56.24
CA THR A 379 4.33 -12.88 -57.09
C THR A 379 4.77 -13.65 -58.37
N PRO A 380 3.88 -14.40 -59.07
CA PRO A 380 4.27 -15.41 -60.07
C PRO A 380 3.99 -15.06 -61.55
N LEU A 381 4.35 -16.01 -62.44
CA LEU A 381 4.05 -16.15 -63.89
C LEU A 381 5.07 -15.61 -64.92
N SER A 382 5.79 -16.54 -65.55
CA SER A 382 5.73 -16.72 -67.03
C SER A 382 6.22 -18.13 -67.43
N LYS A 383 5.91 -18.57 -68.66
CA LYS A 383 6.20 -19.93 -69.17
C LYS A 383 7.28 -19.90 -70.25
N ALA A 384 8.26 -20.83 -70.20
CA ALA A 384 8.98 -21.27 -71.39
C ALA A 384 9.48 -22.73 -71.25
N PHE A 385 9.32 -23.48 -72.35
CA PHE A 385 9.52 -24.92 -72.55
C PHE A 385 10.86 -25.54 -72.11
N PRO A 386 10.84 -26.77 -71.55
CA PRO A 386 11.79 -27.83 -71.87
C PRO A 386 11.28 -28.67 -73.06
N SER A 387 12.15 -29.11 -73.97
CA SER A 387 11.77 -29.84 -75.18
C SER A 387 12.19 -31.31 -75.19
N LYS A 388 11.20 -32.21 -75.20
CA LYS A 388 11.27 -33.62 -75.69
C LYS A 388 12.12 -34.60 -74.84
N THR A 389 11.82 -35.92 -74.73
CA THR A 389 10.76 -36.74 -75.36
C THR A 389 10.45 -38.02 -74.55
N HIS A 390 9.18 -38.48 -74.60
CA HIS A 390 8.66 -39.83 -74.28
C HIS A 390 8.80 -40.35 -72.81
N LYS A 391 7.93 -41.22 -72.29
CA LYS A 391 6.79 -41.97 -72.90
C LYS A 391 5.54 -42.10 -71.97
N GLU A 392 4.49 -42.74 -72.49
CA GLU A 392 3.08 -42.88 -72.03
C GLU A 392 2.90 -43.75 -70.75
N GLU A 393 1.74 -43.92 -70.07
CA GLU A 393 0.30 -43.96 -70.47
C GLU A 393 -0.66 -43.07 -69.59
N ARG A 394 -1.85 -43.55 -69.14
CA ARG A 394 -3.07 -42.73 -68.91
C ARG A 394 -4.14 -43.35 -67.94
N ILE A 395 -5.03 -42.49 -67.38
CA ILE A 395 -6.53 -42.65 -67.19
C ILE A 395 -7.03 -43.78 -66.23
N SER A 396 -8.15 -43.74 -65.44
CA SER A 396 -9.35 -42.87 -65.19
C SER A 396 -9.52 -42.56 -63.68
N ARG A 397 -10.38 -41.67 -63.11
CA ARG A 397 -11.42 -40.69 -63.56
C ARG A 397 -12.92 -41.13 -63.57
N ARG A 398 -13.75 -40.62 -62.61
CA ARG A 398 -15.26 -40.65 -62.45
C ARG A 398 -15.86 -41.70 -61.47
N VAL A 399 -17.06 -41.58 -60.83
CA VAL A 399 -18.01 -40.47 -60.45
C VAL A 399 -18.99 -40.92 -59.31
N ARG A 400 -19.68 -39.95 -58.67
CA ARG A 400 -20.62 -39.92 -57.49
C ARG A 400 -21.88 -40.86 -57.46
N SER A 401 -22.48 -40.93 -56.23
CA SER A 401 -23.95 -40.93 -55.88
C SER A 401 -24.72 -42.28 -55.76
N ARG A 402 -25.79 -42.49 -54.95
CA ARG A 402 -26.44 -41.75 -53.80
C ARG A 402 -27.45 -42.66 -53.00
N GLY A 403 -27.70 -42.36 -51.71
CA GLY A 403 -28.92 -42.75 -50.94
C GLY A 403 -28.89 -44.08 -50.15
N ALA A 404 -29.74 -44.35 -49.14
CA ALA A 404 -30.62 -43.48 -48.31
C ALA A 404 -31.20 -44.26 -47.09
N HIS A 405 -31.33 -43.62 -45.89
CA HIS A 405 -32.16 -43.95 -44.68
C HIS A 405 -32.17 -45.39 -44.09
N CYS A 406 -32.39 -45.65 -42.79
CA CYS A 406 -32.31 -44.92 -41.51
C CYS A 406 -32.32 -45.97 -40.37
N ASP A 407 -31.57 -45.77 -39.27
CA ASP A 407 -32.07 -45.89 -37.87
C ASP A 407 -30.96 -45.86 -36.78
N ALA A 408 -31.40 -45.45 -35.59
CA ALA A 408 -30.84 -45.69 -34.23
C ALA A 408 -29.38 -45.29 -33.87
N MET A 409 -29.31 -44.39 -32.87
CA MET A 409 -28.29 -44.25 -31.81
C MET A 409 -26.86 -43.76 -32.13
N SER A 410 -26.31 -43.09 -31.11
CA SER A 410 -25.03 -42.38 -31.12
C SER A 410 -23.84 -43.30 -30.84
N SER A 411 -22.85 -43.32 -31.74
CA SER A 411 -21.48 -43.70 -31.41
C SER A 411 -20.47 -42.98 -32.31
N VAL A 412 -19.36 -42.52 -31.72
CA VAL A 412 -18.26 -41.88 -32.46
C VAL A 412 -17.34 -42.98 -33.01
N PRO A 413 -17.10 -43.06 -34.33
CA PRO A 413 -16.36 -44.19 -34.91
C PRO A 413 -14.84 -44.06 -34.67
N LYS A 414 -14.28 -44.99 -33.89
CA LYS A 414 -12.85 -45.26 -33.87
C LYS A 414 -12.43 -45.94 -35.19
N ILE A 415 -11.48 -45.34 -35.91
CA ILE A 415 -10.64 -46.02 -36.91
C ILE A 415 -9.22 -45.97 -36.33
N ARG A 416 -8.86 -46.99 -35.53
CA ARG A 416 -8.09 -48.16 -35.95
C ARG A 416 -6.65 -47.80 -36.33
N LEU A 417 -5.77 -47.98 -35.34
CA LEU A 417 -4.35 -48.25 -35.54
C LEU A 417 -4.17 -49.40 -36.55
N SER A 418 -3.12 -49.30 -37.35
CA SER A 418 -2.60 -50.40 -38.15
C SER A 418 -1.11 -50.50 -37.90
N ASP A 419 -0.71 -51.39 -37.00
CA ASP A 419 0.69 -51.72 -36.77
C ASP A 419 1.26 -52.42 -38.01
N SER A 420 2.26 -51.81 -38.63
CA SER A 420 3.17 -52.49 -39.56
C SER A 420 4.56 -51.87 -39.41
N SER A 421 5.37 -52.48 -38.55
CA SER A 421 6.73 -52.06 -38.25
C SER A 421 7.65 -52.15 -39.48
N LEU A 422 8.21 -51.01 -39.86
CA LEU A 422 9.59 -50.93 -40.37
C LEU A 422 10.29 -49.80 -39.63
N GLU A 423 11.54 -50.04 -39.24
CA GLU A 423 12.25 -49.22 -38.26
C GLU A 423 12.50 -47.78 -38.72
N ASN A 424 12.52 -46.86 -37.74
CA ASN A 424 13.32 -45.65 -37.82
C ASN A 424 13.76 -45.25 -36.40
N GLU A 425 14.68 -46.03 -35.82
CA GLU A 425 15.01 -46.09 -34.38
C GLU A 425 15.58 -44.79 -33.77
N ASN A 426 15.90 -43.80 -34.60
CA ASN A 426 16.55 -42.55 -34.20
C ASN A 426 15.62 -41.56 -33.45
N ALA A 427 14.32 -41.83 -33.35
CA ALA A 427 13.37 -40.98 -32.62
C ALA A 427 13.35 -41.23 -31.10
N THR A 428 13.61 -42.47 -30.66
CA THR A 428 13.40 -42.91 -29.27
C THR A 428 14.48 -42.45 -28.29
N ASN A 429 15.69 -42.13 -28.76
CA ASN A 429 16.81 -41.75 -27.89
C ASN A 429 16.77 -40.30 -27.40
N LEU A 430 15.98 -39.42 -28.04
CA LEU A 430 15.92 -37.98 -27.72
C LEU A 430 15.22 -37.65 -26.39
N SER A 431 14.37 -38.53 -25.88
CA SER A 431 13.48 -38.26 -24.74
C SER A 431 14.00 -38.74 -23.37
N LEU A 432 15.06 -39.57 -23.35
CA LEU A 432 15.67 -40.09 -22.13
C LEU A 432 16.72 -39.12 -21.55
N ASP A 433 17.65 -38.61 -22.37
CA ASP A 433 18.68 -37.65 -21.95
C ASP A 433 18.10 -36.42 -21.23
N GLY A 434 16.94 -35.93 -21.67
CA GLY A 434 16.28 -34.77 -21.08
C GLY A 434 15.75 -35.00 -19.65
N GLN A 435 15.55 -36.25 -19.22
CA GLN A 435 15.05 -36.56 -17.86
C GLN A 435 16.09 -36.21 -16.79
N GLN A 436 17.38 -36.29 -17.15
CA GLN A 436 18.50 -36.01 -16.26
C GLN A 436 18.52 -34.54 -15.78
N TYR A 437 17.89 -33.60 -16.48
CA TYR A 437 17.70 -32.23 -15.97
C TYR A 437 16.73 -32.17 -14.78
N ALA A 438 15.64 -32.93 -14.84
CA ALA A 438 14.66 -33.01 -13.74
C ALA A 438 15.22 -33.80 -12.56
N GLU A 439 15.95 -34.89 -12.84
CA GLU A 439 16.63 -35.71 -11.82
C GLU A 439 17.73 -34.94 -11.08
N ALA A 440 18.52 -34.13 -11.80
CA ALA A 440 19.55 -33.27 -11.21
C ALA A 440 18.99 -32.00 -10.54
N GLY A 441 17.70 -31.70 -10.68
CA GLY A 441 17.10 -30.46 -10.17
C GLY A 441 17.64 -29.20 -10.86
N THR A 442 17.96 -29.29 -12.16
CA THR A 442 18.58 -28.19 -12.93
C THR A 442 17.66 -26.97 -12.99
N PHE A 443 18.23 -25.77 -12.81
CA PHE A 443 17.52 -24.50 -12.99
C PHE A 443 18.36 -23.45 -13.71
N LEU A 444 17.71 -22.58 -14.47
CA LEU A 444 18.30 -21.41 -15.13
C LEU A 444 18.14 -20.17 -14.27
N VAL A 445 19.20 -19.38 -14.11
CA VAL A 445 19.11 -18.00 -13.63
C VAL A 445 19.16 -17.07 -14.83
N MET A 446 18.14 -16.22 -14.98
CA MET A 446 18.06 -15.24 -16.07
C MET A 446 17.28 -13.98 -15.69
N GLU A 447 17.55 -12.92 -16.46
CA GLU A 447 16.94 -11.59 -16.35
C GLU A 447 16.30 -11.23 -17.69
N ILE A 448 15.07 -10.72 -17.66
CA ILE A 448 14.41 -10.09 -18.81
C ILE A 448 14.12 -8.64 -18.44
N LYS A 449 14.66 -7.71 -19.22
CA LYS A 449 14.61 -6.27 -18.97
C LYS A 449 14.08 -5.53 -20.19
N LEU A 450 13.27 -4.51 -19.93
CA LEU A 450 12.75 -3.58 -20.90
C LEU A 450 13.22 -2.16 -20.55
N ASP A 451 13.51 -1.34 -21.56
CA ASP A 451 13.80 0.09 -21.37
C ASP A 451 12.57 0.84 -20.82
N LYS A 452 11.37 0.46 -21.25
CA LYS A 452 10.07 0.98 -20.79
C LYS A 452 9.18 -0.15 -20.27
N ALA A 453 8.32 0.14 -19.31
CA ALA A 453 7.32 -0.83 -18.87
C ALA A 453 6.30 -1.09 -20.00
N LEU A 454 5.80 -2.32 -20.15
CA LEU A 454 4.78 -2.62 -21.18
C LEU A 454 3.47 -1.87 -20.88
N VAL A 455 3.15 -1.68 -19.60
CA VAL A 455 2.07 -0.82 -19.13
C VAL A 455 2.68 0.32 -18.32
N PRO A 456 2.53 1.59 -18.71
CA PRO A 456 3.03 2.71 -17.92
C PRO A 456 2.23 2.84 -16.62
N LYS A 457 2.92 3.15 -15.51
CA LYS A 457 2.26 3.51 -14.25
C LYS A 457 1.59 4.88 -14.40
N ARG A 458 0.36 5.05 -13.87
CA ARG A 458 -0.34 6.34 -13.87
C ARG A 458 0.47 7.37 -13.09
N LEU A 459 0.55 8.60 -13.59
CA LEU A 459 1.33 9.68 -12.97
C LEU A 459 0.57 10.29 -11.78
N ARG A 460 1.30 10.79 -10.77
CA ARG A 460 0.70 11.35 -9.54
C ARG A 460 -0.20 12.54 -9.85
N GLU A 461 0.18 13.37 -10.82
CA GLU A 461 -0.58 14.52 -11.30
C GLU A 461 -1.89 14.08 -11.97
N GLU A 462 -1.86 12.96 -12.71
CA GLU A 462 -3.06 12.40 -13.33
C GLU A 462 -4.03 11.85 -12.30
N LEU A 463 -3.53 11.07 -11.32
CA LEU A 463 -4.32 10.52 -10.23
C LEU A 463 -4.95 11.65 -9.38
N THR A 464 -4.15 12.65 -9.00
CA THR A 464 -4.64 13.84 -8.26
C THR A 464 -5.72 14.59 -9.05
N ARG A 465 -5.54 14.74 -10.37
CA ARG A 465 -6.55 15.34 -11.26
C ARG A 465 -7.83 14.51 -11.31
N ARG A 466 -7.75 13.18 -11.39
CA ARG A 466 -8.92 12.28 -11.37
C ARG A 466 -9.67 12.35 -10.04
N VAL A 467 -8.97 12.26 -8.90
CA VAL A 467 -9.61 12.41 -7.56
C VAL A 467 -10.32 13.77 -7.44
N LYS A 468 -9.70 14.86 -7.89
CA LYS A 468 -10.32 16.20 -7.92
C LYS A 468 -11.52 16.31 -8.89
N GLN A 469 -11.64 15.44 -9.89
CA GLN A 469 -12.82 15.35 -10.76
C GLN A 469 -13.95 14.53 -10.13
N MET A 470 -13.62 13.49 -9.34
CA MET A 470 -14.60 12.69 -8.59
C MET A 470 -15.17 13.43 -7.38
N ILE A 471 -14.45 14.43 -6.85
CA ILE A 471 -14.82 15.20 -5.66
C ILE A 471 -14.92 16.69 -6.02
N PRO A 472 -16.00 17.13 -6.71
CA PRO A 472 -16.25 18.54 -6.93
C PRO A 472 -16.55 19.24 -5.59
N PRO A 473 -16.05 20.47 -5.37
CA PRO A 473 -16.37 21.21 -4.15
C PRO A 473 -17.88 21.45 -4.06
N ARG A 474 -18.48 21.15 -2.89
CA ARG A 474 -19.92 21.34 -2.66
C ARG A 474 -20.24 22.82 -2.88
N PRO A 475 -21.20 23.18 -3.76
CA PRO A 475 -21.57 24.59 -3.94
C PRO A 475 -22.04 25.15 -2.59
N PRO A 476 -21.61 26.36 -2.20
CA PRO A 476 -21.92 26.90 -0.89
C PRO A 476 -23.43 26.96 -0.70
N LEU A 477 -23.91 26.36 0.38
CA LEU A 477 -25.33 26.43 0.74
C LEU A 477 -25.70 27.92 0.91
N PRO A 478 -26.76 28.42 0.24
CA PRO A 478 -27.16 29.82 0.42
C PRO A 478 -27.47 30.08 1.90
N PRO A 479 -27.12 31.26 2.45
CA PRO A 479 -27.14 31.55 3.90
C PRO A 479 -28.56 31.71 4.48
N ARG A 480 -29.32 30.61 4.49
CA ARG A 480 -30.73 30.55 4.90
C ARG A 480 -30.92 30.70 6.41
N ALA A 481 -30.01 30.16 7.22
CA ALA A 481 -30.07 30.29 8.68
C ALA A 481 -29.76 31.72 9.17
N GLU A 482 -28.94 32.46 8.43
CA GLU A 482 -28.54 33.84 8.75
C GLU A 482 -29.69 34.83 8.52
N GLY A 483 -30.47 34.65 7.45
CA GLY A 483 -31.69 35.43 7.20
C GLY A 483 -32.73 35.30 8.33
N ALA A 484 -32.90 34.09 8.87
CA ALA A 484 -33.80 33.83 10.00
C ALA A 484 -33.30 34.47 11.31
N LYS A 485 -32.00 34.34 11.65
CA LYS A 485 -31.41 35.01 12.82
C LYS A 485 -31.56 36.53 12.73
N LYS A 486 -31.19 37.11 11.58
CA LYS A 486 -31.29 38.55 11.33
C LYS A 486 -32.72 39.07 11.36
N ALA A 487 -33.72 38.26 10.99
CA ALA A 487 -35.14 38.62 11.13
C ALA A 487 -35.59 38.70 12.60
N VAL A 488 -35.00 37.90 13.49
CA VAL A 488 -35.27 37.93 14.94
C VAL A 488 -34.51 39.09 15.59
N GLU A 489 -33.25 39.32 15.24
CA GLU A 489 -32.46 40.49 15.66
C GLU A 489 -33.14 41.80 15.26
N ASP A 490 -33.62 41.93 14.02
CA ASP A 490 -34.41 43.08 13.57
C ASP A 490 -35.68 43.26 14.42
N TYR A 491 -36.38 42.16 14.78
CA TYR A 491 -37.59 42.20 15.60
C TYR A 491 -37.30 42.65 17.04
N HIS A 492 -36.23 42.13 17.67
CA HIS A 492 -35.74 42.60 18.97
C HIS A 492 -35.43 44.09 18.93
N ASN A 493 -34.66 44.56 17.94
CA ASN A 493 -34.31 45.97 17.77
C ASN A 493 -35.54 46.88 17.66
N HIS A 494 -36.58 46.46 16.93
CA HIS A 494 -37.84 47.22 16.85
C HIS A 494 -38.60 47.23 18.18
N ILE A 495 -38.66 46.11 18.91
CA ILE A 495 -39.26 46.06 20.25
C ILE A 495 -38.52 46.97 21.22
N THR A 496 -37.20 46.91 21.26
CA THR A 496 -36.34 47.78 22.08
C THR A 496 -36.59 49.26 21.77
N SER A 497 -36.65 49.63 20.49
CA SER A 497 -36.96 51.00 20.05
C SER A 497 -38.36 51.46 20.49
N ILE A 498 -39.37 50.60 20.33
CA ILE A 498 -40.76 50.88 20.74
C ILE A 498 -40.87 50.97 22.26
N ALA A 499 -40.16 50.13 23.01
CA ALA A 499 -40.12 50.15 24.47
C ALA A 499 -39.48 51.45 25.00
N VAL A 500 -38.33 51.87 24.44
CA VAL A 500 -37.72 53.17 24.76
C VAL A 500 -38.68 54.33 24.43
N ALA A 501 -39.35 54.28 23.27
CA ALA A 501 -40.31 55.30 22.88
C ALA A 501 -41.48 55.39 23.87
N ILE A 502 -42.13 54.27 24.20
CA ILE A 502 -43.22 54.21 25.19
C ILE A 502 -42.74 54.67 26.56
N LEU A 503 -41.55 54.25 27.02
CA LEU A 503 -40.95 54.72 28.27
C LEU A 503 -40.72 56.24 28.27
N SER A 504 -40.30 56.83 27.15
CA SER A 504 -40.12 58.29 27.05
C SER A 504 -41.46 59.05 27.14
N GLU A 505 -42.53 58.53 26.54
CA GLU A 505 -43.89 59.09 26.68
C GLU A 505 -44.39 58.94 28.12
N CYS A 506 -44.16 57.79 28.77
CA CYS A 506 -44.49 57.59 30.19
C CYS A 506 -43.77 58.60 31.09
N HIS A 507 -42.47 58.87 30.86
CA HIS A 507 -41.73 59.88 31.60
C HIS A 507 -42.24 61.31 31.31
N GLN A 508 -42.66 61.60 30.06
CA GLN A 508 -43.22 62.91 29.72
C GLN A 508 -44.60 63.17 30.34
N LEU A 509 -45.45 62.13 30.42
CA LEU A 509 -46.81 62.23 30.97
C LEU A 509 -46.84 62.13 32.50
N PHE A 510 -46.07 61.20 33.09
CA PHE A 510 -46.16 60.85 34.51
C PHE A 510 -44.88 61.11 35.32
N GLY A 511 -43.72 61.35 34.67
CA GLY A 511 -42.41 61.49 35.33
C GLY A 511 -42.23 62.72 36.25
N LYS A 512 -43.28 63.53 36.45
CA LYS A 512 -43.35 64.59 37.47
C LYS A 512 -44.17 64.19 38.70
N GLN A 513 -44.70 62.97 38.74
CA GLN A 513 -45.48 62.40 39.84
C GLN A 513 -44.79 61.13 40.36
N LEU A 514 -43.62 61.29 40.99
CA LEU A 514 -43.00 60.26 41.82
C LEU A 514 -43.47 60.45 43.27
N PRO A 515 -44.23 59.51 43.86
CA PRO A 515 -44.51 59.53 45.29
C PRO A 515 -43.24 59.16 46.09
N GLU A 516 -42.89 59.95 47.11
CA GLU A 516 -41.87 59.59 48.09
C GLU A 516 -42.40 58.52 49.05
N GLY A 517 -42.60 57.30 48.53
CA GLY A 517 -43.15 56.16 49.26
C GLY A 517 -43.66 55.08 48.31
N GLY A 518 -42.96 53.95 48.23
CA GLY A 518 -43.21 52.89 47.26
C GLY A 518 -44.46 52.04 47.54
N ALA A 519 -45.63 52.53 47.16
CA ALA A 519 -46.86 51.73 47.03
C ALA A 519 -47.82 52.36 46.01
N THR A 520 -47.62 52.09 44.72
CA THR A 520 -48.53 52.56 43.66
C THR A 520 -49.79 51.69 43.64
N ASP A 521 -50.93 52.27 44.04
CA ASP A 521 -52.21 51.56 44.10
C ASP A 521 -52.62 51.01 42.70
N PRO A 522 -53.03 49.74 42.56
CA PRO A 522 -53.29 49.13 41.26
C PRO A 522 -54.33 49.85 40.40
N GLN A 523 -55.33 50.51 41.02
CA GLN A 523 -56.32 51.29 40.26
C GLN A 523 -55.68 52.53 39.61
N THR A 524 -54.70 53.13 40.28
CA THR A 524 -53.92 54.25 39.74
C THR A 524 -53.06 53.80 38.54
N LEU A 525 -52.47 52.61 38.60
CA LEU A 525 -51.73 52.01 37.49
C LEU A 525 -52.64 51.68 36.30
N GLU A 526 -53.86 51.18 36.52
CA GLU A 526 -54.83 50.99 35.44
C GLU A 526 -55.25 52.31 34.79
N GLU A 527 -55.48 53.36 35.58
CA GLU A 527 -55.91 54.66 35.05
C GLU A 527 -54.79 55.36 34.28
N GLN A 528 -53.54 55.32 34.78
CA GLN A 528 -52.35 55.75 34.05
C GLN A 528 -52.18 54.97 32.73
N LYS A 529 -52.39 53.64 32.76
CA LYS A 529 -52.36 52.78 31.56
C LYS A 529 -53.46 53.14 30.56
N ARG A 530 -54.68 53.47 31.01
CA ARG A 530 -55.77 53.96 30.13
C ARG A 530 -55.40 55.30 29.49
N GLN A 531 -54.90 56.24 30.28
CA GLN A 531 -54.50 57.57 29.80
C GLN A 531 -53.34 57.49 28.79
N LEU A 532 -52.32 56.66 29.06
CA LEU A 532 -51.23 56.38 28.12
C LEU A 532 -51.76 55.79 26.80
N ASN A 533 -52.66 54.82 26.86
CA ASN A 533 -53.24 54.23 25.65
C ASN A 533 -54.11 55.24 24.87
N PHE A 534 -54.79 56.16 25.54
CA PHE A 534 -55.52 57.25 24.89
C PHE A 534 -54.57 58.18 24.12
N GLU A 535 -53.51 58.66 24.76
CA GLU A 535 -52.51 59.54 24.11
C GLU A 535 -51.77 58.84 22.96
N LEU A 536 -51.35 57.58 23.14
CA LEU A 536 -50.67 56.81 22.09
C LEU A 536 -51.57 56.55 20.85
N ASN A 537 -52.89 56.43 21.03
CA ASN A 537 -53.83 56.32 19.92
C ASN A 537 -54.11 57.68 19.26
N ASN A 538 -54.39 58.72 20.04
CA ASN A 538 -54.70 60.07 19.52
C ASN A 538 -53.52 60.70 18.77
N SER A 539 -52.29 60.47 19.24
CA SER A 539 -51.05 60.93 18.60
C SER A 539 -50.62 60.10 17.38
N GLY A 540 -51.34 59.00 17.07
CA GLY A 540 -51.00 58.06 16.00
C GLY A 540 -49.76 57.19 16.27
N LYS A 541 -49.04 57.38 17.38
CA LYS A 541 -47.82 56.63 17.73
C LYS A 541 -48.08 55.12 17.83
N TYR A 542 -49.22 54.71 18.40
CA TYR A 542 -49.66 53.32 18.44
C TYR A 542 -49.77 52.68 17.05
N PHE A 543 -50.27 53.42 16.05
CA PHE A 543 -50.36 52.94 14.68
C PHE A 543 -48.97 52.79 14.03
N ALA A 544 -48.08 53.75 14.26
CA ALA A 544 -46.69 53.69 13.77
C ALA A 544 -45.93 52.47 14.32
N PHE A 545 -46.01 52.23 15.65
CA PHE A 545 -45.40 51.04 16.28
C PHE A 545 -45.98 49.73 15.72
N LYS A 546 -47.29 49.68 15.47
CA LYS A 546 -47.97 48.52 14.88
C LYS A 546 -47.53 48.25 13.43
N GLU A 547 -47.31 49.29 12.63
CA GLU A 547 -46.82 49.15 11.24
C GLU A 547 -45.33 48.74 11.19
N GLN A 548 -44.50 49.26 12.11
CA GLN A 548 -43.11 48.81 12.30
C GLN A 548 -43.03 47.31 12.63
N LEU A 549 -43.75 46.87 13.67
CA LEU A 549 -43.78 45.46 14.08
C LEU A 549 -44.33 44.54 12.98
N LYS A 550 -45.34 44.99 12.22
CA LYS A 550 -45.91 44.24 11.08
C LYS A 550 -44.84 43.87 10.03
N TYR A 551 -43.89 44.75 9.72
CA TYR A 551 -42.82 44.42 8.77
C TYR A 551 -41.86 43.37 9.34
N ALA A 552 -41.42 43.53 10.59
CA ALA A 552 -40.55 42.56 11.27
C ALA A 552 -41.21 41.17 11.43
N VAL A 553 -42.50 41.12 11.79
CA VAL A 553 -43.28 39.88 11.90
C VAL A 553 -43.42 39.20 10.54
N VAL A 554 -43.73 39.93 9.46
CA VAL A 554 -43.77 39.37 8.10
C VAL A 554 -42.40 38.82 7.68
N LYS A 555 -41.31 39.48 8.08
CA LYS A 555 -39.95 38.97 7.85
C LYS A 555 -39.69 37.68 8.62
N ILE A 556 -40.09 37.56 9.88
CA ILE A 556 -40.01 36.30 10.65
C ILE A 556 -40.84 35.19 9.99
N VAL A 557 -42.08 35.46 9.57
CA VAL A 557 -42.94 34.47 8.89
C VAL A 557 -42.31 33.98 7.58
N ARG A 558 -41.64 34.87 6.84
CA ARG A 558 -40.92 34.53 5.61
C ARG A 558 -39.63 33.74 5.84
N GLU A 559 -38.75 34.24 6.70
CA GLU A 559 -37.38 33.72 6.85
C GLU A 559 -37.29 32.53 7.82
N LYS A 560 -38.02 32.56 8.96
CA LYS A 560 -38.05 31.46 9.94
C LYS A 560 -39.05 30.37 9.53
N TYR A 561 -40.29 30.77 9.23
CA TYR A 561 -41.40 29.84 9.01
C TYR A 561 -41.60 29.42 7.55
N GLN A 562 -40.95 30.09 6.60
CA GLN A 562 -40.99 29.80 5.15
C GLN A 562 -42.40 29.83 4.53
N LYS A 563 -43.40 30.38 5.24
CA LYS A 563 -44.79 30.49 4.78
C LYS A 563 -44.91 31.68 3.81
N THR A 564 -44.75 31.38 2.52
CA THR A 564 -44.88 32.33 1.40
C THR A 564 -46.17 32.16 0.60
N THR A 565 -46.91 31.07 0.82
CA THR A 565 -48.21 30.76 0.22
C THR A 565 -49.35 30.96 1.23
N ALA A 566 -50.60 31.01 0.74
CA ALA A 566 -51.78 30.93 1.60
C ALA A 566 -51.93 29.54 2.23
N PHE A 567 -52.62 29.46 3.36
CA PHE A 567 -52.98 28.21 4.04
C PHE A 567 -54.19 27.55 3.35
N GLU A 568 -54.24 26.23 3.32
CA GLU A 568 -55.30 25.49 2.62
C GLU A 568 -56.56 25.35 3.48
N THR A 569 -56.42 25.23 4.80
CA THR A 569 -57.56 25.25 5.73
C THR A 569 -57.49 26.37 6.77
N GLN A 570 -58.68 26.83 7.19
CA GLN A 570 -58.83 27.81 8.27
C GLN A 570 -58.28 27.27 9.61
N LYS A 571 -58.20 25.94 9.81
CA LYS A 571 -57.67 25.33 11.03
C LYS A 571 -56.16 25.48 11.12
N GLU A 572 -55.42 25.13 10.06
CA GLU A 572 -53.97 25.34 9.98
C GLU A 572 -53.60 26.81 10.19
N PHE A 573 -54.39 27.74 9.65
CA PHE A 573 -54.16 29.18 9.84
C PHE A 573 -54.31 29.61 11.31
N GLN A 574 -55.31 29.09 12.03
CA GLN A 574 -55.48 29.38 13.46
C GLN A 574 -54.38 28.72 14.33
N GLU A 575 -53.97 27.49 14.00
CA GLU A 575 -52.87 26.79 14.69
C GLU A 575 -51.53 27.51 14.45
N PHE A 576 -51.26 27.93 13.23
CA PHE A 576 -50.08 28.74 12.92
C PHE A 576 -50.10 30.11 13.60
N LEU A 577 -51.26 30.77 13.66
CA LEU A 577 -51.40 32.05 14.38
C LEU A 577 -51.14 31.91 15.88
N SER A 578 -51.57 30.82 16.52
CA SER A 578 -51.30 30.60 17.94
C SER A 578 -49.82 30.29 18.20
N GLU A 579 -49.19 29.46 17.37
CA GLU A 579 -47.75 29.17 17.45
C GLU A 579 -46.89 30.43 17.24
N LEU A 580 -47.22 31.22 16.20
CA LEU A 580 -46.57 32.49 15.92
C LEU A 580 -46.78 33.51 17.05
N TYR A 581 -47.97 33.59 17.64
CA TYR A 581 -48.25 34.49 18.76
C TYR A 581 -47.40 34.16 20.00
N VAL A 582 -47.32 32.88 20.38
CA VAL A 582 -46.47 32.41 21.49
C VAL A 582 -45.02 32.75 21.20
N TYR A 583 -44.50 32.37 20.03
CA TYR A 583 -43.10 32.64 19.67
C TYR A 583 -42.75 34.14 19.67
N LEU A 584 -43.62 35.00 19.13
CA LEU A 584 -43.41 36.45 19.12
C LEU A 584 -43.45 37.03 20.54
N THR A 585 -44.31 36.50 21.41
CA THR A 585 -44.39 36.92 22.82
C THR A 585 -43.14 36.50 23.60
N ASP A 586 -42.64 35.27 23.41
CA ASP A 586 -41.37 34.83 24.00
C ASP A 586 -40.19 35.71 23.55
N GLN A 587 -40.08 35.99 22.25
CA GLN A 587 -39.02 36.86 21.72
C GLN A 587 -39.17 38.32 22.18
N MET A 588 -40.39 38.80 22.41
CA MET A 588 -40.65 40.10 23.02
C MET A 588 -40.20 40.13 24.47
N HIS A 589 -40.45 39.08 25.26
CA HIS A 589 -39.95 39.00 26.63
C HIS A 589 -38.41 38.95 26.69
N VAL A 590 -37.75 38.26 25.76
CA VAL A 590 -36.28 38.31 25.64
C VAL A 590 -35.77 39.73 25.41
N ALA A 591 -36.30 40.45 24.42
CA ALA A 591 -35.88 41.83 24.11
C ALA A 591 -36.21 42.83 25.23
N LEU A 592 -37.38 42.70 25.87
CA LEU A 592 -37.76 43.56 26.99
C LEU A 592 -36.91 43.31 28.23
N ASN A 593 -36.58 42.05 28.54
CA ASN A 593 -35.71 41.73 29.67
C ASN A 593 -34.28 42.25 29.44
N GLN A 594 -33.77 42.16 28.20
CA GLN A 594 -32.47 42.76 27.81
C GLN A 594 -32.43 44.29 27.95
N LEU A 595 -33.58 44.98 27.85
CA LEU A 595 -33.69 46.44 28.03
C LEU A 595 -33.94 46.85 29.49
N LEU A 596 -34.67 46.03 30.26
CA LEU A 596 -35.08 46.36 31.63
C LEU A 596 -34.06 45.93 32.70
N PHE A 597 -33.22 44.94 32.40
CA PHE A 597 -32.17 44.45 33.29
C PHE A 597 -30.79 44.69 32.67
N GLU A 598 -30.23 45.88 32.90
CA GLU A 598 -28.84 46.22 32.55
C GLU A 598 -27.84 45.79 33.64
N GLU A 599 -28.22 44.89 34.54
CA GLU A 599 -27.24 43.91 35.00
C GLU A 599 -26.88 43.05 33.80
N ALA A 600 -25.66 43.23 33.28
CA ALA A 600 -25.12 42.35 32.27
C ALA A 600 -25.14 40.92 32.82
N ALA A 601 -26.12 40.12 32.38
CA ALA A 601 -26.07 38.69 32.55
C ALA A 601 -24.72 38.24 31.99
N PHE A 602 -23.81 37.83 32.89
CA PHE A 602 -22.57 37.17 32.51
C PHE A 602 -22.96 36.14 31.45
N PRO A 603 -22.40 36.18 30.23
CA PRO A 603 -22.82 35.27 29.19
C PRO A 603 -22.53 33.86 29.71
N VAL A 604 -23.60 33.18 30.17
CA VAL A 604 -23.52 31.93 30.94
C VAL A 604 -22.54 31.05 30.18
N PRO A 605 -21.34 30.78 30.73
CA PRO A 605 -20.22 30.35 29.91
C PRO A 605 -20.66 29.15 29.10
N VAL A 606 -20.82 29.35 27.78
CA VAL A 606 -21.41 28.34 26.90
C VAL A 606 -20.34 27.28 26.78
N PHE A 607 -20.39 26.32 27.71
CA PHE A 607 -19.28 25.45 28.02
C PHE A 607 -19.02 24.59 26.80
N ARG A 608 -17.98 24.99 26.05
CA ARG A 608 -17.59 24.29 24.84
C ARG A 608 -16.83 23.06 25.29
N MET A 609 -17.59 21.98 25.51
CA MET A 609 -17.08 20.61 25.58
C MET A 609 -15.98 20.45 24.54
N SER A 610 -14.82 19.93 24.94
CA SER A 610 -13.70 19.81 24.02
C SER A 610 -14.02 18.83 22.88
N PRO A 611 -13.38 18.93 21.71
CA PRO A 611 -13.57 17.97 20.62
C PRO A 611 -13.28 16.52 21.04
N GLU A 612 -12.41 16.32 22.03
CA GLU A 612 -12.06 15.02 22.60
C GLU A 612 -13.15 14.50 23.54
N GLN A 613 -13.73 15.37 24.39
CA GLN A 613 -14.89 15.03 25.23
C GLN A 613 -16.12 14.69 24.39
N LEU A 614 -16.40 15.44 23.32
CA LEU A 614 -17.49 15.13 22.39
C LEU A 614 -17.28 13.80 21.66
N TRP A 615 -16.03 13.45 21.32
CA TRP A 615 -15.71 12.12 20.78
C TRP A 615 -15.97 11.02 21.81
N LEU A 616 -15.54 11.20 23.06
CA LEU A 616 -15.78 10.23 24.13
C LEU A 616 -17.28 10.00 24.33
N PHE A 617 -18.09 11.06 24.37
CA PHE A 617 -19.54 10.94 24.57
C PHE A 617 -20.25 10.31 23.35
N ALA A 618 -19.75 10.54 22.14
CA ALA A 618 -20.22 9.83 20.95
C ALA A 618 -19.92 8.32 21.04
N ARG A 619 -18.71 7.94 21.50
CA ARG A 619 -18.31 6.54 21.73
C ARG A 619 -19.12 5.89 22.86
N GLU A 620 -19.45 6.61 23.93
CA GLU A 620 -20.38 6.13 24.97
C GLU A 620 -21.77 5.85 24.42
N ALA A 621 -22.32 6.78 23.63
CA ALA A 621 -23.63 6.60 23.00
C ALA A 621 -23.63 5.47 21.96
N GLU A 622 -22.55 5.28 21.19
CA GLU A 622 -22.36 4.12 20.30
C GLU A 622 -22.41 2.79 21.08
N VAL A 623 -21.63 2.67 22.17
CA VAL A 623 -21.54 1.44 22.98
C VAL A 623 -22.82 1.18 23.81
N ASN A 624 -23.60 2.22 24.11
CA ASN A 624 -24.94 2.09 24.71
C ASN A 624 -26.07 1.88 23.67
N LYS A 625 -25.77 1.98 22.36
CA LYS A 625 -26.71 1.93 21.22
C LYS A 625 -27.70 3.11 21.13
N ASP A 626 -27.42 4.24 21.78
CA ASP A 626 -28.16 5.50 21.67
C ASP A 626 -27.73 6.28 20.42
N TYR A 627 -27.95 5.71 19.23
CA TYR A 627 -27.38 6.20 17.96
C TYR A 627 -27.78 7.65 17.60
N GLU A 628 -28.99 8.09 17.97
CA GLU A 628 -29.42 9.49 17.78
C GLU A 628 -28.52 10.47 18.56
N LEU A 629 -28.13 10.10 19.79
CA LEU A 629 -27.27 10.91 20.64
C LEU A 629 -25.80 10.87 20.18
N ALA A 630 -25.33 9.71 19.71
CA ALA A 630 -24.02 9.59 19.06
C ALA A 630 -23.92 10.49 17.81
N SER A 631 -24.94 10.45 16.95
CA SER A 631 -25.04 11.31 15.77
C SER A 631 -25.04 12.80 16.15
N PHE A 632 -25.77 13.18 17.20
CA PHE A 632 -25.77 14.55 17.72
C PHE A 632 -24.37 15.00 18.18
N TYR A 633 -23.63 14.21 18.96
CA TYR A 633 -22.29 14.58 19.41
C TYR A 633 -21.27 14.67 18.27
N HIS A 634 -21.30 13.75 17.30
CA HIS A 634 -20.45 13.84 16.10
C HIS A 634 -20.76 15.09 15.28
N GLN A 635 -22.04 15.43 15.08
CA GLN A 635 -22.46 16.67 14.41
C GLN A 635 -22.06 17.93 15.21
N GLN A 636 -22.15 17.90 16.55
CA GLN A 636 -21.71 18.99 17.41
C GLN A 636 -20.19 19.22 17.28
N ARG A 637 -19.39 18.15 17.26
CA ARG A 637 -17.92 18.20 17.07
C ARG A 637 -17.55 18.75 15.69
N LEU A 638 -18.24 18.33 14.63
CA LEU A 638 -18.12 18.90 13.28
C LEU A 638 -18.56 20.38 13.20
N SER A 639 -19.50 20.82 14.05
CA SER A 639 -19.93 22.21 14.12
C SER A 639 -18.96 23.14 14.86
N GLN A 640 -18.08 22.57 15.72
CA GLN A 640 -16.99 23.30 16.35
C GLN A 640 -15.82 23.50 15.39
N ASP A 641 -15.39 22.44 14.70
CA ASP A 641 -14.39 22.51 13.64
C ASP A 641 -14.74 21.57 12.47
N GLN A 642 -15.03 22.19 11.32
CA GLN A 642 -15.34 21.56 10.05
C GLN A 642 -14.09 21.24 9.21
N HIS A 643 -12.93 21.81 9.53
CA HIS A 643 -11.69 21.64 8.77
C HIS A 643 -10.81 20.50 9.30
N ASN A 644 -11.11 19.94 10.48
CA ASN A 644 -10.43 18.76 10.99
C ASN A 644 -10.88 17.49 10.24
N ILE A 645 -9.94 16.89 9.51
CA ILE A 645 -10.13 15.64 8.76
C ILE A 645 -10.59 14.48 9.66
N GLN A 646 -10.04 14.37 10.89
CA GLN A 646 -10.36 13.26 11.78
C GLN A 646 -11.84 13.28 12.22
N HIS A 647 -12.44 14.47 12.38
CA HIS A 647 -13.86 14.59 12.72
C HIS A 647 -14.76 13.98 11.63
N TRP A 648 -14.40 14.17 10.37
CA TRP A 648 -15.10 13.55 9.22
C TRP A 648 -14.81 12.06 9.10
N LEU A 649 -13.61 11.60 9.45
CA LEU A 649 -13.28 10.17 9.47
C LEU A 649 -14.05 9.41 10.57
N ASP A 650 -14.12 9.98 11.78
CA ASP A 650 -14.83 9.39 12.91
C ASP A 650 -16.34 9.30 12.64
N TYR A 651 -16.95 10.37 12.10
CA TYR A 651 -18.37 10.36 11.73
C TYR A 651 -18.67 9.43 10.53
N GLY A 652 -17.71 9.27 9.61
CA GLY A 652 -17.76 8.25 8.56
C GLY A 652 -17.72 6.82 9.11
N ALA A 653 -16.88 6.56 10.13
CA ALA A 653 -16.83 5.28 10.83
C ALA A 653 -18.12 4.96 11.60
N PHE A 654 -18.75 5.97 12.20
CA PHE A 654 -20.07 5.86 12.81
C PHE A 654 -21.15 5.49 11.76
N HIS A 655 -21.14 6.12 10.59
CA HIS A 655 -22.06 5.70 9.51
C HIS A 655 -21.75 4.31 8.94
N LEU A 656 -20.49 3.84 8.96
CA LEU A 656 -20.17 2.45 8.62
C LEU A 656 -20.68 1.44 9.67
N LEU A 657 -20.66 1.80 10.96
CA LEU A 657 -21.26 1.00 12.03
C LEU A 657 -22.78 0.82 11.86
N LEU A 658 -23.46 1.83 11.30
CA LEU A 658 -24.90 1.80 10.97
C LEU A 658 -25.20 1.23 9.57
N GLU A 659 -24.21 0.68 8.87
CA GLU A 659 -24.26 0.24 7.45
C GLU A 659 -24.70 1.34 6.44
N GLU A 660 -24.72 2.61 6.85
CA GLU A 660 -25.11 3.79 6.05
C GLU A 660 -24.00 4.26 5.09
N THR A 661 -23.54 3.35 4.23
CA THR A 661 -22.43 3.51 3.28
C THR A 661 -22.46 4.82 2.46
N ILE A 662 -23.64 5.32 2.07
CA ILE A 662 -23.78 6.57 1.31
C ILE A 662 -23.37 7.79 2.16
N LYS A 663 -23.78 7.85 3.44
CA LYS A 663 -23.38 8.95 4.34
C LYS A 663 -21.91 8.87 4.69
N ALA A 664 -21.37 7.66 4.87
CA ALA A 664 -19.93 7.44 5.01
C ALA A 664 -19.17 7.94 3.77
N GLN A 665 -19.68 7.70 2.55
CA GLN A 665 -19.10 8.23 1.32
C GLN A 665 -19.11 9.77 1.28
N GLU A 666 -20.19 10.43 1.71
CA GLU A 666 -20.22 11.89 1.82
C GLU A 666 -19.14 12.40 2.80
N CYS A 667 -19.01 11.77 3.98
CA CYS A 667 -18.03 12.16 5.00
C CYS A 667 -16.58 12.01 4.52
N PHE A 668 -16.22 10.86 3.94
CA PHE A 668 -14.87 10.64 3.41
C PHE A 668 -14.56 11.53 2.18
N ARG A 669 -15.57 11.87 1.37
CA ARG A 669 -15.43 12.89 0.30
C ARG A 669 -15.29 14.31 0.86
N GLN A 670 -15.91 14.67 1.99
CA GLN A 670 -15.61 15.94 2.66
C GLN A 670 -14.17 15.97 3.17
N ALA A 671 -13.71 14.91 3.83
CA ALA A 671 -12.31 14.79 4.28
C ALA A 671 -11.30 14.97 3.13
N LEU A 672 -11.52 14.33 1.97
CA LEU A 672 -10.69 14.51 0.78
C LEU A 672 -10.82 15.88 0.10
N SER A 673 -11.91 16.63 0.35
CA SER A 673 -12.04 18.01 -0.13
C SER A 673 -11.22 19.00 0.69
N LEU A 674 -10.83 18.63 1.92
CA LEU A 674 -9.91 19.37 2.79
C LEU A 674 -8.45 19.04 2.43
N ASP A 675 -8.11 17.75 2.30
CA ASP A 675 -6.80 17.30 1.79
C ASP A 675 -6.92 16.13 0.81
N LEU A 676 -6.58 16.41 -0.46
CA LEU A 676 -6.52 15.44 -1.56
C LEU A 676 -5.34 14.44 -1.44
N HIS A 677 -4.49 14.57 -0.43
CA HIS A 677 -3.34 13.72 -0.17
C HIS A 677 -3.45 12.93 1.14
N HIS A 678 -4.56 13.05 1.89
CA HIS A 678 -4.71 12.34 3.15
C HIS A 678 -4.98 10.84 2.93
N ILE A 679 -3.95 10.03 3.22
CA ILE A 679 -3.90 8.60 2.88
C ILE A 679 -5.09 7.81 3.47
N GLN A 680 -5.44 8.04 4.74
CA GLN A 680 -6.56 7.32 5.37
C GLN A 680 -7.90 7.62 4.70
N SER A 681 -8.14 8.87 4.28
CA SER A 681 -9.36 9.27 3.58
C SER A 681 -9.42 8.70 2.17
N LEU A 682 -8.27 8.53 1.49
CA LEU A 682 -8.20 7.85 0.19
C LEU A 682 -8.50 6.35 0.36
N LEU A 683 -7.90 5.69 1.34
CA LEU A 683 -8.15 4.27 1.62
C LEU A 683 -9.61 4.03 2.02
N LEU A 684 -10.19 4.86 2.88
CA LEU A 684 -11.60 4.75 3.30
C LEU A 684 -12.57 5.08 2.16
N SER A 685 -12.24 6.03 1.28
CA SER A 685 -13.02 6.27 0.06
C SER A 685 -12.94 5.09 -0.92
N GLY A 686 -11.78 4.43 -1.04
CA GLY A 686 -11.61 3.19 -1.79
C GLY A 686 -12.43 2.03 -1.20
N VAL A 687 -12.36 1.83 0.11
CA VAL A 687 -13.17 0.85 0.89
C VAL A 687 -14.66 1.05 0.62
N VAL A 688 -15.17 2.27 0.74
CA VAL A 688 -16.60 2.55 0.49
C VAL A 688 -16.96 2.44 -0.99
N ALA A 689 -16.08 2.84 -1.91
CA ALA A 689 -16.29 2.61 -3.34
C ALA A 689 -16.38 1.11 -3.69
N VAL A 690 -15.62 0.24 -3.02
CA VAL A 690 -15.74 -1.22 -3.15
C VAL A 690 -17.08 -1.73 -2.59
N MET A 691 -17.49 -1.27 -1.41
CA MET A 691 -18.80 -1.63 -0.82
C MET A 691 -19.98 -1.21 -1.72
N LEU A 692 -19.84 -0.08 -2.43
CA LEU A 692 -20.81 0.43 -3.41
C LEU A 692 -20.63 -0.14 -4.83
N GLN A 693 -19.68 -1.06 -5.06
CA GLN A 693 -19.36 -1.65 -6.37
C GLN A 693 -18.85 -0.65 -7.44
N HIS A 694 -18.42 0.54 -7.03
CA HIS A 694 -17.80 1.58 -7.87
C HIS A 694 -16.32 1.26 -8.11
N TYR A 695 -16.04 0.13 -8.77
CA TYR A 695 -14.68 -0.41 -8.91
C TYR A 695 -13.70 0.53 -9.64
N GLU A 696 -14.16 1.38 -10.56
CA GLU A 696 -13.30 2.36 -11.25
C GLU A 696 -12.85 3.51 -10.32
N GLU A 697 -13.72 3.99 -9.42
CA GLU A 697 -13.34 4.97 -8.40
C GLU A 697 -12.34 4.34 -7.42
N ALA A 698 -12.61 3.10 -6.99
CA ALA A 698 -11.76 2.36 -6.05
C ALA A 698 -10.34 2.12 -6.58
N GLU A 699 -10.16 1.77 -7.87
CA GLU A 699 -8.83 1.61 -8.47
C GLU A 699 -8.03 2.92 -8.37
N ILE A 700 -8.66 4.06 -8.68
CA ILE A 700 -8.02 5.38 -8.62
C ILE A 700 -7.65 5.75 -7.17
N PHE A 701 -8.54 5.48 -6.20
CA PHE A 701 -8.26 5.73 -4.78
C PHE A 701 -7.09 4.88 -4.26
N PHE A 702 -7.09 3.56 -4.47
CA PHE A 702 -6.01 2.70 -4.00
C PHE A 702 -4.68 2.96 -4.73
N GLU A 703 -4.69 3.17 -6.06
CA GLU A 703 -3.48 3.59 -6.79
C GLU A 703 -2.93 4.92 -6.27
N SER A 704 -3.80 5.90 -5.96
CA SER A 704 -3.36 7.19 -5.42
C SER A 704 -2.71 7.05 -4.04
N ALA A 705 -3.26 6.23 -3.14
CA ALA A 705 -2.66 5.94 -1.84
C ALA A 705 -1.27 5.28 -1.99
N CYS A 706 -1.14 4.22 -2.79
CA CYS A 706 0.14 3.56 -3.09
C CYS A 706 1.16 4.44 -3.86
N CYS A 707 0.72 5.57 -4.42
CA CYS A 707 1.60 6.56 -5.07
C CYS A 707 1.97 7.74 -4.16
N LEU A 708 1.22 7.99 -3.09
CA LEU A 708 1.51 9.01 -2.09
C LEU A 708 2.42 8.46 -0.99
N GLU A 709 2.13 7.26 -0.51
CA GLU A 709 2.94 6.54 0.47
C GLU A 709 3.32 5.14 -0.07
N PRO A 710 4.44 5.01 -0.81
CA PRO A 710 4.92 3.71 -1.28
C PRO A 710 5.27 2.73 -0.16
N SER A 711 5.54 3.22 1.06
CA SER A 711 5.83 2.45 2.28
C SER A 711 4.59 1.85 2.96
N SER A 712 3.38 2.18 2.50
CA SER A 712 2.14 1.87 3.21
C SER A 712 1.69 0.41 3.01
N ILE A 713 2.04 -0.46 3.95
CA ILE A 713 1.65 -1.89 3.95
C ILE A 713 0.13 -2.06 3.82
N VAL A 714 -0.64 -1.22 4.52
CA VAL A 714 -2.11 -1.26 4.50
C VAL A 714 -2.66 -0.85 3.12
N ALA A 715 -2.09 0.17 2.47
CA ALA A 715 -2.53 0.58 1.13
C ALA A 715 -2.29 -0.53 0.09
N TRP A 716 -1.10 -1.14 0.10
CA TRP A 716 -0.79 -2.26 -0.79
C TRP A 716 -1.65 -3.49 -0.51
N THR A 717 -1.91 -3.82 0.76
CA THR A 717 -2.75 -4.97 1.10
C THR A 717 -4.22 -4.75 0.72
N LEU A 718 -4.77 -3.56 0.95
CA LEU A 718 -6.13 -3.20 0.49
C LEU A 718 -6.24 -3.22 -1.04
N SER A 719 -5.23 -2.70 -1.74
CA SER A 719 -5.12 -2.78 -3.20
C SER A 719 -5.08 -4.24 -3.70
N GLY A 720 -4.39 -5.13 -2.98
CA GLY A 720 -4.36 -6.56 -3.26
C GLY A 720 -5.73 -7.24 -3.12
N LEU A 721 -6.40 -7.05 -1.97
CA LEU A 721 -7.75 -7.55 -1.69
C LEU A 721 -8.77 -7.03 -2.74
N PHE A 722 -8.63 -5.75 -3.14
CA PHE A 722 -9.43 -5.13 -4.18
C PHE A 722 -9.22 -5.77 -5.57
N TYR A 723 -7.97 -6.06 -5.96
CA TYR A 723 -7.72 -6.76 -7.22
C TYR A 723 -8.17 -8.22 -7.19
N GLU A 724 -8.16 -8.88 -6.04
CA GLU A 724 -8.73 -10.22 -5.88
C GLU A 724 -10.26 -10.23 -6.02
N LEU A 725 -10.97 -9.22 -5.50
CA LEU A 725 -12.40 -9.00 -5.78
C LEU A 725 -12.70 -8.83 -7.27
N GLN A 726 -11.76 -8.32 -8.06
CA GLN A 726 -11.87 -8.24 -9.52
C GLN A 726 -11.46 -9.53 -10.26
N ASN A 727 -11.06 -10.59 -9.55
CA ASN A 727 -10.42 -11.80 -10.10
C ASN A 727 -9.08 -11.50 -10.84
N ASN A 728 -8.42 -10.38 -10.51
CA ASN A 728 -7.16 -9.97 -11.10
C ASN A 728 -5.97 -10.40 -10.23
N ASN A 729 -5.85 -11.71 -10.06
CA ASN A 729 -4.89 -12.37 -9.16
C ASN A 729 -3.43 -11.96 -9.42
N THR A 730 -3.11 -11.49 -10.63
CA THR A 730 -1.77 -11.04 -11.04
C THR A 730 -1.35 -9.75 -10.32
N ARG A 731 -2.25 -8.77 -10.24
CA ARG A 731 -2.03 -7.53 -9.50
C ARG A 731 -2.18 -7.77 -7.99
N ALA A 732 -3.08 -8.68 -7.59
CA ALA A 732 -3.25 -9.03 -6.18
C ALA A 732 -1.96 -9.58 -5.56
N GLU A 733 -1.36 -10.63 -6.15
CA GLU A 733 -0.14 -11.22 -5.59
C GLU A 733 1.06 -10.26 -5.65
N LEU A 734 1.18 -9.39 -6.64
CA LEU A 734 2.22 -8.34 -6.63
C LEU A 734 2.00 -7.31 -5.52
N ALA A 735 0.77 -6.85 -5.31
CA ALA A 735 0.46 -5.92 -4.22
C ALA A 735 0.72 -6.57 -2.84
N PHE A 736 0.37 -7.86 -2.69
CA PHE A 736 0.73 -8.63 -1.50
C PHE A 736 2.25 -8.87 -1.39
N ARG A 737 2.99 -9.05 -2.49
CA ARG A 737 4.46 -9.18 -2.48
C ARG A 737 5.14 -7.89 -2.00
N GLU A 738 4.74 -6.74 -2.52
CA GLU A 738 5.26 -5.44 -2.06
C GLU A 738 4.90 -5.18 -0.60
N ALA A 739 3.66 -5.48 -0.18
CA ALA A 739 3.27 -5.40 1.23
C ALA A 739 4.13 -6.31 2.15
N LYS A 740 4.40 -7.56 1.72
CA LYS A 740 5.27 -8.51 2.45
C LYS A 740 6.71 -7.99 2.52
N LYS A 741 7.22 -7.40 1.44
CA LYS A 741 8.57 -6.81 1.35
C LYS A 741 8.74 -5.61 2.29
N LEU A 742 7.77 -4.70 2.30
CA LEU A 742 7.75 -3.54 3.20
C LEU A 742 7.66 -3.94 4.67
N LEU A 743 6.86 -4.96 4.99
CA LEU A 743 6.78 -5.54 6.33
C LEU A 743 8.12 -6.17 6.75
N GLN A 744 8.79 -6.90 5.86
CA GLN A 744 10.12 -7.45 6.14
C GLN A 744 11.16 -6.35 6.36
N ALA A 745 11.13 -5.26 5.59
CA ALA A 745 12.02 -4.11 5.79
C ALA A 745 11.84 -3.49 7.18
N GLN A 746 10.60 -3.17 7.58
CA GLN A 746 10.28 -2.68 8.93
C GLN A 746 10.81 -3.64 10.02
N LEU A 747 10.51 -4.94 9.91
CA LEU A 747 10.97 -5.95 10.87
C LEU A 747 12.51 -6.09 10.90
N THR A 748 13.24 -5.74 9.84
CA THR A 748 14.72 -5.71 9.86
C THR A 748 15.27 -4.42 10.46
N GLU A 749 14.61 -3.28 10.27
CA GLU A 749 14.98 -2.01 10.92
C GLU A 749 14.75 -2.09 12.43
N GLU A 750 13.55 -2.52 12.85
CA GLU A 750 13.17 -2.77 14.26
C GLU A 750 14.17 -3.70 14.97
N ARG A 751 14.69 -4.73 14.28
CA ARG A 751 15.67 -5.68 14.83
C ARG A 751 17.11 -5.17 14.84
N SER A 752 17.42 -4.07 14.14
CA SER A 752 18.75 -3.46 14.15
C SER A 752 18.97 -2.48 15.31
N ILE A 753 17.89 -1.85 15.77
CA ILE A 753 17.89 -0.81 16.82
C ILE A 753 18.39 -1.30 18.20
N PRO A 754 18.14 -2.55 18.67
CA PRO A 754 18.55 -2.97 20.02
C PRO A 754 20.06 -3.00 20.26
N GLN A 755 20.87 -3.24 19.22
CA GLN A 755 22.32 -3.48 19.36
C GLN A 755 23.15 -2.23 19.65
N ALA A 756 22.54 -1.04 19.69
CA ALA A 756 23.19 0.21 20.06
C ALA A 756 22.98 0.62 21.53
N ALA A 757 22.07 -0.05 22.27
CA ALA A 757 21.67 0.36 23.62
C ALA A 757 22.38 -0.42 24.76
N GLU A 758 22.72 -1.70 24.54
CA GLU A 758 23.42 -2.54 25.53
C GLU A 758 24.96 -2.36 25.45
N GLY A 759 25.43 -1.12 25.69
CA GLY A 759 26.81 -0.71 25.39
C GLY A 759 27.66 -0.15 26.54
N GLU A 760 27.08 0.44 27.59
CA GLU A 760 27.84 1.09 28.68
C GLU A 760 27.36 0.64 30.07
N GLY A 761 28.28 0.09 30.87
CA GLY A 761 27.96 -0.55 32.16
C GLY A 761 29.20 -0.97 32.94
N GLU A 762 29.87 0.01 33.56
CA GLU A 762 30.87 -0.09 34.65
C GLU A 762 31.99 -1.15 34.59
N LYS A 763 33.25 -0.66 34.47
CA LYS A 763 34.38 -1.20 35.24
C LYS A 763 35.23 -0.07 35.82
N THR A 764 35.49 -0.13 37.11
CA THR A 764 36.05 0.98 37.90
C THR A 764 37.44 0.62 38.44
N GLN A 765 38.31 1.63 38.57
CA GLN A 765 39.65 1.59 39.19
C GLN A 765 40.76 0.91 38.31
N THR A 766 42.04 1.31 38.33
CA THR A 766 42.76 2.20 39.28
C THR A 766 43.94 2.97 38.64
N SER A 767 44.15 4.21 39.11
CA SER A 767 45.45 4.93 39.28
C SER A 767 46.49 5.12 38.14
N ALA A 768 46.67 6.41 37.79
CA ALA A 768 47.93 7.19 37.89
C ALA A 768 48.89 7.43 36.69
N THR A 769 49.53 8.61 36.77
CA THR A 769 50.78 9.09 36.10
C THR A 769 50.76 9.50 34.62
N SER A 770 50.52 10.80 34.40
CA SER A 770 51.40 11.78 33.71
C SER A 770 52.36 11.31 32.60
N VAL A 771 52.32 11.96 31.41
CA VAL A 771 53.40 12.86 30.90
C VAL A 771 53.07 13.42 29.48
N ARG A 772 53.01 14.76 29.40
CA ARG A 772 53.43 15.67 28.30
C ARG A 772 52.91 15.51 26.85
N SER A 773 52.32 16.62 26.41
CA SER A 773 51.97 17.07 25.04
C SER A 773 53.14 17.07 24.01
N PRO A 774 52.83 17.33 22.71
CA PRO A 774 52.93 18.72 22.25
C PRO A 774 51.78 19.22 21.35
N SER A 775 51.51 20.52 21.47
CA SER A 775 50.89 21.42 20.47
C SER A 775 52.02 22.25 19.80
N PRO A 776 51.82 23.29 18.94
CA PRO A 776 50.58 23.99 18.54
C PRO A 776 50.49 24.38 17.04
N GLY A 777 49.52 25.22 16.68
CA GLY A 777 49.65 26.18 15.56
C GLY A 777 49.97 27.59 16.10
N PRO A 778 49.95 28.64 15.26
CA PRO A 778 49.79 30.00 15.78
C PRO A 778 48.79 30.89 15.01
N ASP A 779 48.36 31.96 15.70
CA ASP A 779 47.76 33.23 15.22
C ASP A 779 46.34 33.19 14.56
N GLU A 780 45.48 34.21 14.67
CA GLU A 780 45.66 35.60 15.15
C GLU A 780 44.35 36.21 15.78
N SER A 781 44.50 37.25 16.63
CA SER A 781 43.53 38.31 17.10
C SER A 781 41.99 38.06 17.12
N LEU A 782 41.27 38.11 18.27
CA LEU A 782 40.90 39.26 19.15
C LEU A 782 39.75 40.20 18.67
N SER A 783 38.60 40.19 19.39
CA SER A 783 37.86 41.37 19.93
C SER A 783 36.41 41.04 20.36
N GLY A 784 35.68 42.00 20.95
CA GLY A 784 34.51 41.79 21.84
C GLY A 784 33.11 42.25 21.35
N PRO A 785 32.16 42.51 22.28
CA PRO A 785 30.76 42.11 22.09
C PRO A 785 29.74 43.23 21.75
N SER A 786 28.58 42.84 21.20
CA SER A 786 27.28 43.55 21.35
C SER A 786 26.10 42.71 20.83
N GLU A 787 24.86 43.18 21.03
CA GLU A 787 23.60 42.44 20.81
C GLU A 787 22.91 42.69 19.44
N ARG A 788 21.83 41.93 19.20
CA ARG A 788 20.61 42.21 18.39
C ARG A 788 20.59 41.86 16.89
N ASN A 789 19.68 40.92 16.63
CA ASN A 789 18.68 40.91 15.54
C ASN A 789 19.16 40.92 14.08
N ALA A 790 19.15 39.72 13.48
CA ALA A 790 18.70 39.52 12.09
C ALA A 790 17.97 38.17 11.99
N GLU A 791 16.99 38.09 11.09
CA GLU A 791 16.15 36.91 10.89
C GLU A 791 16.92 35.79 10.17
N LEU A 792 16.65 34.52 10.51
CA LEU A 792 17.02 33.37 9.68
C LEU A 792 15.85 32.42 9.53
N SER A 793 15.42 32.24 8.29
CA SER A 793 14.39 31.29 7.89
C SER A 793 14.86 29.85 8.08
N PHE A 794 14.11 29.06 8.85
CA PHE A 794 14.23 27.60 8.84
C PHE A 794 13.06 26.94 8.11
N ALA A 795 13.36 25.86 7.41
CA ALA A 795 12.40 25.16 6.57
C ALA A 795 11.36 24.38 7.39
N SER A 796 10.16 24.23 6.83
CA SER A 796 9.08 23.43 7.39
C SER A 796 9.45 21.94 7.39
N ALA A 797 9.89 21.41 8.53
CA ALA A 797 9.96 19.98 8.76
C ALA A 797 8.55 19.41 8.86
N SER A 798 8.25 18.37 8.09
CA SER A 798 6.94 17.70 8.09
C SER A 798 6.72 16.97 9.42
N SER A 799 5.61 17.28 10.11
CA SER A 799 5.25 16.65 11.37
C SER A 799 4.84 15.19 11.17
N ALA A 800 5.72 14.26 11.54
CA ALA A 800 5.33 12.88 11.81
C ALA A 800 4.45 12.87 13.07
N THR A 801 3.17 12.52 12.93
CA THR A 801 2.24 12.43 14.06
C THR A 801 2.53 11.18 14.88
N SER A 802 3.45 11.30 15.83
CA SER A 802 3.72 10.25 16.82
C SER A 802 2.52 10.02 17.74
N TRP A 803 2.34 8.76 18.10
CA TRP A 803 1.63 8.22 19.26
C TRP A 803 1.42 9.24 20.39
N VAL A 804 0.16 9.58 20.67
CA VAL A 804 -0.24 10.31 21.89
C VAL A 804 -0.66 9.29 22.94
N LEU A 805 0.32 8.79 23.69
CA LEU A 805 0.11 8.10 24.96
C LEU A 805 0.03 9.15 26.08
N TYR A 806 -0.98 9.05 26.95
CA TYR A 806 -1.12 9.92 28.11
C TYR A 806 -0.13 9.55 29.23
N HIS A 807 1.10 10.02 29.13
CA HIS A 807 2.04 10.01 30.25
C HIS A 807 2.04 11.37 30.99
N VAL A 808 1.16 11.49 31.99
CA VAL A 808 1.30 12.52 33.03
C VAL A 808 2.34 12.04 34.04
N ALA A 809 3.48 12.73 34.13
CA ALA A 809 4.57 12.35 35.02
C ALA A 809 4.21 12.57 36.49
N TRP A 810 3.99 11.49 37.24
CA TRP A 810 3.86 11.53 38.71
C TRP A 810 5.23 11.45 39.40
N ILE A 811 5.48 12.38 40.32
CA ILE A 811 6.66 12.39 41.21
C ILE A 811 6.20 11.96 42.61
N PRO A 812 6.58 10.76 43.11
CA PRO A 812 6.23 10.34 44.46
C PRO A 812 7.14 10.99 45.51
N LEU A 813 6.60 11.95 46.27
CA LEU A 813 7.21 12.40 47.53
C LEU A 813 7.09 11.28 48.58
N SER A 814 8.23 10.81 49.10
CA SER A 814 8.26 9.72 50.10
C SER A 814 7.97 10.21 51.52
N PRO A 815 7.20 9.43 52.30
CA PRO A 815 7.40 9.27 53.75
C PRO A 815 8.20 8.00 54.07
N ALA A 816 8.69 7.86 55.30
CA ALA A 816 9.66 6.83 55.68
C ALA A 816 9.13 5.73 56.64
N GLY A 817 9.73 4.53 56.55
CA GLY A 817 9.54 3.40 57.48
C GLY A 817 8.53 2.35 56.99
N SER A 818 8.67 1.05 57.32
CA SER A 818 9.76 0.37 58.05
C SER A 818 9.78 -1.15 57.81
N SER A 819 10.96 -1.71 57.51
CA SER A 819 11.42 -3.09 57.78
C SER A 819 10.42 -4.29 57.82
N ALA A 820 10.42 -5.09 56.74
CA ALA A 820 10.74 -6.55 56.69
C ALA A 820 10.02 -7.58 57.60
N PRO A 821 10.10 -8.91 57.32
CA PRO A 821 10.55 -9.65 56.12
C PRO A 821 9.48 -10.63 55.55
N ALA A 822 9.86 -11.41 54.54
CA ALA A 822 9.00 -12.43 53.90
C ALA A 822 8.89 -13.75 54.70
N LEU A 823 7.87 -14.56 54.34
CA LEU A 823 7.83 -16.01 54.60
C LEU A 823 7.30 -16.73 53.35
N ALA A 824 7.85 -17.90 53.03
CA ALA A 824 7.40 -18.76 51.94
C ALA A 824 6.98 -20.14 52.50
N SER A 825 6.01 -20.79 51.85
CA SER A 825 5.64 -22.17 52.16
C SER A 825 5.14 -22.92 50.91
N GLU A 826 5.71 -24.09 50.66
CA GLU A 826 5.26 -25.03 49.64
C GLU A 826 4.08 -25.86 50.19
N ILE A 827 3.05 -26.13 49.39
CA ILE A 827 2.21 -27.34 49.58
C ILE A 827 2.00 -28.03 48.22
N LYS A 828 2.14 -29.36 48.25
CA LYS A 828 2.26 -30.25 47.09
C LYS A 828 0.90 -30.67 46.52
N THR A 829 0.90 -31.01 45.24
CA THR A 829 -0.15 -31.81 44.60
C THR A 829 -0.15 -33.26 45.09
N PRO A 830 -1.27 -33.97 44.86
CA PRO A 830 -1.19 -35.33 44.33
C PRO A 830 -1.98 -35.49 43.03
N VAL A 831 -1.61 -36.48 42.22
CA VAL A 831 -2.22 -36.82 40.93
C VAL A 831 -2.46 -38.33 40.86
N LEU A 832 -3.65 -38.76 40.40
CA LEU A 832 -3.95 -40.01 39.66
C LEU A 832 -5.50 -40.15 39.54
N GLY A 833 -6.08 -40.51 38.39
CA GLY A 833 -5.44 -40.66 37.08
C GLY A 833 -6.40 -41.02 35.93
N LEU A 834 -5.94 -40.70 34.72
CA LEU A 834 -6.03 -41.46 33.47
C LEU A 834 -7.34 -42.17 33.07
N MET A 835 -7.88 -41.74 31.93
CA MET A 835 -8.18 -42.67 30.83
C MET A 835 -7.88 -42.00 29.49
N GLU A 836 -7.10 -42.66 28.63
CA GLU A 836 -6.62 -42.12 27.34
C GLU A 836 -7.61 -42.50 26.20
N THR A 837 -7.80 -41.70 25.15
CA THR A 837 -7.02 -41.70 23.89
C THR A 837 -7.71 -40.73 22.91
N CYS A 838 -7.11 -40.20 21.84
CA CYS A 838 -5.79 -40.42 21.24
C CYS A 838 -5.24 -39.11 20.61
N PHE A 839 -3.92 -39.01 20.44
CA PHE A 839 -3.24 -37.81 19.94
C PHE A 839 -2.98 -37.81 18.42
N LEU A 840 -2.90 -36.61 17.85
CA LEU A 840 -1.84 -36.27 16.87
C LEU A 840 -1.04 -35.09 17.45
N ALA A 841 0.26 -35.04 17.15
CA ALA A 841 1.23 -34.33 17.98
C ALA A 841 1.33 -32.81 17.70
N ALA A 842 1.44 -32.02 18.77
CA ALA A 842 1.88 -30.63 18.72
C ALA A 842 3.38 -30.52 19.07
N PRO A 843 4.14 -29.59 18.46
CA PRO A 843 5.48 -29.26 18.90
C PRO A 843 5.47 -28.54 20.26
N SER A 844 6.51 -28.75 21.07
CA SER A 844 6.66 -28.15 22.39
C SER A 844 6.92 -26.64 22.35
N PRO A 845 6.41 -25.84 23.31
CA PRO A 845 6.73 -24.41 23.39
C PRO A 845 8.21 -24.21 23.72
N VAL A 846 8.92 -23.48 22.85
CA VAL A 846 10.25 -22.96 23.14
C VAL A 846 10.08 -21.59 23.78
N SER A 847 10.45 -21.45 25.06
CA SER A 847 10.40 -20.16 25.74
C SER A 847 11.40 -19.17 25.13
N GLY A 848 10.91 -18.22 24.35
CA GLY A 848 11.65 -17.09 23.83
C GLY A 848 10.73 -15.89 23.72
N LEU A 849 11.15 -14.74 24.25
CA LEU A 849 10.40 -13.49 24.14
C LEU A 849 10.40 -13.01 22.68
N GLY A 850 9.20 -12.90 22.11
CA GLY A 850 8.97 -12.43 20.75
C GLY A 850 7.53 -12.72 20.35
N GLN A 851 6.71 -11.66 20.25
CA GLN A 851 5.37 -11.77 19.66
C GLN A 851 5.48 -12.34 18.23
N PRO A 852 4.49 -13.13 17.76
CA PRO A 852 4.46 -13.56 16.37
C PRO A 852 4.42 -12.31 15.46
N PRO A 853 5.23 -12.24 14.38
CA PRO A 853 5.34 -11.04 13.58
C PRO A 853 4.00 -10.72 12.90
N CYS A 854 3.39 -9.59 13.27
CA CYS A 854 2.10 -9.15 12.76
C CYS A 854 2.12 -9.08 11.23
N THR A 855 1.21 -9.81 10.58
CA THR A 855 1.18 -9.98 9.13
C THR A 855 0.65 -8.75 8.40
N ILE A 856 0.81 -8.72 7.07
CA ILE A 856 0.21 -7.68 6.23
C ILE A 856 -1.32 -7.63 6.39
N PHE A 857 -1.94 -8.78 6.61
CA PHE A 857 -3.38 -8.91 6.76
C PHE A 857 -3.82 -8.43 8.13
N MET A 858 -3.12 -8.80 9.22
CA MET A 858 -3.49 -8.31 10.56
C MET A 858 -3.27 -6.80 10.74
N LYS A 859 -2.19 -6.21 10.21
CA LYS A 859 -2.05 -4.73 10.15
C LYS A 859 -3.20 -4.06 9.37
N THR A 860 -3.79 -4.77 8.41
CA THR A 860 -4.93 -4.28 7.61
C THR A 860 -6.28 -4.51 8.30
N VAL A 861 -6.45 -5.63 9.04
CA VAL A 861 -7.61 -5.90 9.90
C VAL A 861 -7.70 -4.85 10.99
N GLU A 862 -6.61 -4.52 11.67
CA GLU A 862 -6.55 -3.48 12.70
C GLU A 862 -7.09 -2.13 12.19
N PHE A 863 -6.58 -1.68 11.03
CA PHE A 863 -7.06 -0.47 10.35
C PHE A 863 -8.56 -0.55 10.00
N LEU A 864 -9.01 -1.65 9.38
CA LEU A 864 -10.41 -1.80 8.96
C LEU A 864 -11.38 -1.89 10.16
N MET A 865 -10.97 -2.53 11.25
CA MET A 865 -11.75 -2.63 12.48
C MET A 865 -11.87 -1.27 13.19
N LYS A 866 -10.80 -0.45 13.19
CA LYS A 866 -10.85 0.92 13.74
C LYS A 866 -11.91 1.80 13.06
N PHE A 867 -12.19 1.58 11.77
CA PHE A 867 -13.18 2.33 11.00
C PHE A 867 -14.47 1.54 10.71
N ASN A 868 -14.76 0.46 11.45
CA ASN A 868 -15.96 -0.38 11.31
C ASN A 868 -16.19 -0.99 9.90
N ALA A 869 -15.13 -1.18 9.11
CA ALA A 869 -15.21 -1.69 7.73
C ALA A 869 -15.29 -3.24 7.68
N ILE A 870 -16.29 -3.82 8.36
CA ILE A 870 -16.41 -5.26 8.68
C ILE A 870 -16.27 -6.17 7.44
N GLN A 871 -16.84 -5.78 6.29
CA GLN A 871 -16.86 -6.61 5.08
C GLN A 871 -15.45 -6.92 4.55
N LEU A 872 -14.59 -5.91 4.45
CA LEU A 872 -13.20 -6.09 4.02
C LEU A 872 -12.32 -6.64 5.15
N ALA A 873 -12.66 -6.38 6.42
CA ALA A 873 -11.97 -7.02 7.55
C ALA A 873 -12.18 -8.54 7.53
N HIS A 874 -13.39 -9.02 7.21
CA HIS A 874 -13.69 -10.44 7.04
C HIS A 874 -12.89 -11.08 5.89
N MET A 875 -12.61 -10.34 4.81
CA MET A 875 -11.71 -10.82 3.76
C MET A 875 -10.27 -10.92 4.24
N ALA A 876 -9.73 -9.88 4.87
CA ALA A 876 -8.36 -9.89 5.38
C ALA A 876 -8.14 -11.00 6.44
N LEU A 877 -9.12 -11.25 7.32
CA LEU A 877 -9.13 -12.39 8.25
C LEU A 877 -9.11 -13.75 7.51
N ALA A 878 -9.84 -13.90 6.40
CA ALA A 878 -9.80 -15.13 5.61
C ALA A 878 -8.42 -15.39 4.99
N HIS A 879 -7.70 -14.35 4.55
CA HIS A 879 -6.32 -14.48 4.09
C HIS A 879 -5.33 -14.79 5.22
N GLU A 880 -5.57 -14.30 6.44
CA GLU A 880 -4.75 -14.64 7.60
C GLU A 880 -4.83 -16.13 7.93
N LEU A 881 -6.02 -16.75 7.89
CA LEU A 881 -6.19 -18.21 8.02
C LEU A 881 -5.48 -19.03 6.94
N LEU A 882 -5.24 -18.44 5.76
CA LEU A 882 -4.52 -19.06 4.65
C LEU A 882 -3.01 -18.76 4.68
N SER A 883 -2.54 -17.93 5.61
CA SER A 883 -1.13 -17.61 5.79
C SER A 883 -0.37 -18.81 6.38
N LEU A 884 0.75 -19.18 5.76
CA LEU A 884 1.60 -20.28 6.25
C LEU A 884 2.47 -19.89 7.47
N GLN A 885 2.33 -18.67 8.01
CA GLN A 885 3.20 -18.13 9.08
C GLN A 885 2.52 -18.15 10.46
N GLY A 886 2.24 -19.35 10.95
CA GLY A 886 1.55 -19.57 12.23
C GLY A 886 0.04 -19.77 12.05
N GLY A 887 -0.60 -20.32 13.07
CA GLY A 887 -2.06 -20.40 13.12
C GLY A 887 -2.70 -19.06 13.48
N PRO A 888 -4.05 -18.98 13.56
CA PRO A 888 -4.75 -17.77 13.97
C PRO A 888 -4.20 -17.22 15.30
N SER A 889 -3.81 -15.95 15.28
CA SER A 889 -3.21 -15.24 16.42
C SER A 889 -4.25 -14.83 17.47
N CYS A 890 -3.81 -14.36 18.64
CA CYS A 890 -4.72 -13.78 19.63
C CYS A 890 -5.49 -12.57 19.04
N GLU A 891 -4.80 -11.68 18.33
CA GLU A 891 -5.40 -10.53 17.65
C GLU A 891 -6.38 -10.93 16.53
N TYR A 892 -6.14 -12.04 15.82
CA TYR A 892 -7.12 -12.60 14.88
C TYR A 892 -8.43 -12.95 15.59
N TYR A 893 -8.36 -13.65 16.73
CA TYR A 893 -9.55 -14.04 17.49
C TYR A 893 -10.23 -12.84 18.17
N LEU A 894 -9.47 -11.84 18.62
CA LEU A 894 -10.01 -10.56 19.12
C LEU A 894 -10.78 -9.79 18.05
N ALA A 895 -10.21 -9.66 16.85
CA ALA A 895 -10.89 -9.03 15.72
C ALA A 895 -12.17 -9.80 15.33
N LEU A 896 -12.09 -11.14 15.25
CA LEU A 896 -13.26 -11.98 14.95
C LEU A 896 -14.34 -11.84 16.03
N ALA A 897 -13.98 -11.92 17.32
CA ALA A 897 -14.89 -11.70 18.45
C ALA A 897 -15.57 -10.33 18.40
N ARG A 898 -14.82 -9.25 18.15
CA ARG A 898 -15.37 -7.90 17.94
C ARG A 898 -16.39 -7.89 16.79
N THR A 899 -16.14 -8.54 15.66
CA THR A 899 -17.15 -8.64 14.59
C THR A 899 -18.36 -9.53 14.92
N CYS A 900 -18.21 -10.52 15.80
CA CYS A 900 -19.33 -11.32 16.31
C CYS A 900 -20.20 -10.50 17.28
N LEU A 901 -19.61 -9.66 18.14
CA LEU A 901 -20.35 -8.72 19.01
C LEU A 901 -21.20 -7.74 18.19
N LEU A 902 -20.63 -7.16 17.13
CA LEU A 902 -21.35 -6.26 16.22
C LEU A 902 -22.49 -6.94 15.45
N LYS A 903 -22.46 -8.28 15.33
CA LYS A 903 -23.53 -9.11 14.73
C LYS A 903 -24.42 -9.80 15.76
N GLU A 904 -24.26 -9.48 17.05
CA GLU A 904 -24.95 -10.09 18.20
C GLU A 904 -24.82 -11.64 18.29
N ASP A 905 -23.78 -12.21 17.67
CA ASP A 905 -23.49 -13.64 17.57
C ASP A 905 -22.71 -14.13 18.80
N PHE A 906 -23.37 -14.07 19.96
CA PHE A 906 -22.75 -14.25 21.27
C PHE A 906 -22.08 -15.62 21.48
N SER A 907 -22.57 -16.69 20.83
CA SER A 907 -21.98 -18.03 20.96
C SER A 907 -20.62 -18.12 20.26
N LYS A 908 -20.52 -17.68 18.99
CA LYS A 908 -19.23 -17.63 18.29
C LYS A 908 -18.26 -16.65 18.94
N CYS A 909 -18.77 -15.56 19.51
CA CYS A 909 -17.94 -14.63 20.29
C CYS A 909 -17.30 -15.33 21.51
N GLN A 910 -18.09 -16.12 22.27
CA GLN A 910 -17.57 -16.90 23.40
C GLN A 910 -16.53 -17.94 22.96
N GLU A 911 -16.75 -18.62 21.83
CA GLU A 911 -15.78 -19.56 21.25
C GLU A 911 -14.45 -18.86 20.87
N CYS A 912 -14.53 -17.72 20.17
CA CYS A 912 -13.35 -16.94 19.76
C CYS A 912 -12.56 -16.41 20.96
N LEU A 913 -13.24 -15.87 21.97
CA LEU A 913 -12.58 -15.36 23.18
C LEU A 913 -12.01 -16.48 24.05
N CYS A 914 -12.61 -17.68 24.03
CA CYS A 914 -11.99 -18.85 24.67
C CYS A 914 -10.67 -19.24 24.01
N GLU A 915 -10.59 -19.28 22.68
CA GLU A 915 -9.32 -19.59 21.99
C GLU A 915 -8.30 -18.45 22.11
N ALA A 916 -8.73 -17.18 22.11
CA ALA A 916 -7.84 -16.04 22.41
C ALA A 916 -7.16 -16.18 23.79
N VAL A 917 -7.92 -16.48 24.85
CA VAL A 917 -7.38 -16.73 26.21
C VAL A 917 -6.43 -17.94 26.24
N ARG A 918 -6.61 -18.93 25.37
CA ARG A 918 -5.71 -20.11 25.29
C ARG A 918 -4.39 -19.81 24.58
N ILE A 919 -4.36 -18.81 23.70
CA ILE A 919 -3.15 -18.38 22.98
C ILE A 919 -2.36 -17.37 23.82
N ASP A 920 -3.04 -16.35 24.34
CA ASP A 920 -2.43 -15.33 25.20
C ASP A 920 -3.33 -15.05 26.44
N PRO A 921 -3.04 -15.70 27.59
CA PRO A 921 -3.74 -15.46 28.84
C PRO A 921 -3.46 -14.11 29.50
N MET A 922 -2.49 -13.33 28.99
CA MET A 922 -1.96 -12.10 29.57
C MET A 922 -2.42 -10.83 28.83
N ASN A 923 -2.93 -10.93 27.61
CA ASN A 923 -3.43 -9.79 26.84
C ASN A 923 -4.69 -9.18 27.50
N PRO A 924 -4.66 -7.90 27.94
CA PRO A 924 -5.75 -7.28 28.69
C PRO A 924 -7.01 -7.10 27.84
N ASN A 925 -6.86 -6.90 26.51
CA ASN A 925 -7.99 -6.71 25.60
C ASN A 925 -8.91 -7.95 25.55
N VAL A 926 -8.36 -9.15 25.73
CA VAL A 926 -9.14 -10.40 25.75
C VAL A 926 -10.05 -10.46 26.97
N TRP A 927 -9.53 -10.08 28.13
CA TRP A 927 -10.30 -10.04 29.39
C TRP A 927 -11.33 -8.90 29.38
N ALA A 928 -11.01 -7.75 28.79
CA ALA A 928 -11.95 -6.65 28.58
C ALA A 928 -13.12 -7.06 27.68
N GLN A 929 -12.84 -7.63 26.51
CA GLN A 929 -13.87 -8.08 25.55
C GLN A 929 -14.72 -9.23 26.11
N LYS A 930 -14.11 -10.14 26.91
CA LYS A 930 -14.84 -11.21 27.61
C LYS A 930 -15.73 -10.69 28.73
N GLY A 931 -15.26 -9.74 29.53
CA GLY A 931 -16.09 -9.05 30.53
C GLY A 931 -17.28 -8.34 29.89
N HIS A 932 -17.07 -7.72 28.72
CA HIS A 932 -18.13 -7.09 27.94
C HIS A 932 -19.16 -8.10 27.41
N LEU A 933 -18.73 -9.24 26.88
CA LEU A 933 -19.62 -10.32 26.45
C LEU A 933 -20.48 -10.86 27.62
N CYS A 934 -19.87 -11.12 28.78
CA CYS A 934 -20.58 -11.56 29.99
C CYS A 934 -21.58 -10.49 30.48
N TYR A 935 -21.20 -9.21 30.46
CA TYR A 935 -22.10 -8.09 30.79
C TYR A 935 -23.32 -8.02 29.85
N LEU A 936 -23.12 -8.16 28.53
CA LEU A 936 -24.23 -8.21 27.56
C LEU A 936 -25.13 -9.44 27.76
N GLN A 937 -24.57 -10.57 28.20
CA GLN A 937 -25.32 -11.77 28.60
C GLN A 937 -26.00 -11.66 29.98
N ARG A 938 -25.74 -10.59 30.74
CA ARG A 938 -26.14 -10.37 32.15
C ARG A 938 -25.55 -11.36 33.16
N ASP A 939 -24.44 -12.02 32.82
CA ASP A 939 -23.59 -12.70 33.81
C ASP A 939 -22.64 -11.69 34.45
N PHE A 940 -23.19 -10.91 35.38
CA PHE A 940 -22.44 -9.87 36.08
C PHE A 940 -21.32 -10.46 36.98
N GLY A 941 -21.50 -11.69 37.48
CA GLY A 941 -20.53 -12.35 38.35
C GLY A 941 -19.25 -12.77 37.64
N GLU A 942 -19.34 -13.28 36.41
CA GLU A 942 -18.15 -13.51 35.57
C GLU A 942 -17.64 -12.23 34.89
N ALA A 943 -18.53 -11.29 34.56
CA ALA A 943 -18.11 -10.00 33.99
C ALA A 943 -17.21 -9.21 34.96
N LYS A 944 -17.61 -9.11 36.24
CA LYS A 944 -16.85 -8.44 37.31
C LYS A 944 -15.43 -8.99 37.41
N LYS A 945 -15.28 -10.32 37.53
CA LYS A 945 -13.98 -11.00 37.59
C LYS A 945 -13.11 -10.75 36.36
N CYS A 946 -13.71 -10.67 35.17
CA CYS A 946 -12.98 -10.37 33.94
C CYS A 946 -12.49 -8.91 33.90
N TYR A 947 -13.31 -7.95 34.35
CA TYR A 947 -12.90 -6.54 34.44
C TYR A 947 -11.86 -6.30 35.55
N GLU A 948 -12.04 -6.86 36.75
CA GLU A 948 -11.05 -6.83 37.83
C GLU A 948 -9.71 -7.41 37.38
N ARG A 949 -9.73 -8.54 36.67
CA ARG A 949 -8.51 -9.13 36.06
C ARG A 949 -7.91 -8.25 34.97
N THR A 950 -8.71 -7.51 34.22
CA THR A 950 -8.22 -6.55 33.21
C THR A 950 -7.43 -5.42 33.87
N ILE A 951 -7.97 -4.85 34.95
CA ILE A 951 -7.33 -3.77 35.74
C ILE A 951 -6.08 -4.28 36.49
N GLY A 952 -5.96 -5.59 36.69
CA GLY A 952 -4.79 -6.23 37.32
C GLY A 952 -3.57 -6.46 36.42
N PHE A 953 -3.59 -6.04 35.14
CA PHE A 953 -2.43 -6.12 34.26
C PHE A 953 -1.54 -4.86 34.34
N VAL A 954 -0.33 -4.95 33.77
CA VAL A 954 0.67 -3.85 33.74
C VAL A 954 0.49 -2.96 32.50
N GLU A 955 -0.10 -3.51 31.44
CA GLU A 955 -0.47 -2.80 30.22
C GLU A 955 -1.99 -2.60 30.21
N ASP A 956 -2.45 -1.39 29.90
CA ASP A 956 -3.87 -1.06 29.79
C ASP A 956 -4.53 -1.70 28.56
N ALA A 957 -5.84 -2.01 28.67
CA ALA A 957 -6.63 -2.35 27.49
C ALA A 957 -6.92 -1.11 26.62
N ALA A 958 -7.15 -1.30 25.32
CA ALA A 958 -7.52 -0.20 24.42
C ALA A 958 -8.84 0.51 24.78
N ASP A 959 -9.69 -0.15 25.58
CA ASP A 959 -11.06 0.26 25.89
C ASP A 959 -11.29 0.47 27.42
N MET A 960 -10.25 0.83 28.21
CA MET A 960 -10.32 0.90 29.68
C MET A 960 -11.45 1.76 30.27
N HIS A 961 -11.84 2.87 29.62
CA HIS A 961 -13.00 3.68 30.03
C HIS A 961 -14.27 2.82 30.20
N PHE A 962 -14.53 1.94 29.25
CA PHE A 962 -15.68 1.05 29.27
C PHE A 962 -15.54 -0.07 30.32
N VAL A 963 -14.31 -0.51 30.61
CA VAL A 963 -14.04 -1.47 31.68
C VAL A 963 -14.43 -0.88 33.04
N TYR A 964 -13.95 0.31 33.38
CA TYR A 964 -14.30 0.97 34.64
C TYR A 964 -15.79 1.32 34.73
N LEU A 965 -16.38 1.88 33.67
CA LEU A 965 -17.79 2.29 33.62
C LEU A 965 -18.72 1.07 33.80
N ARG A 966 -18.42 -0.07 33.19
CA ARG A 966 -19.21 -1.31 33.34
C ARG A 966 -18.95 -2.01 34.68
N LEU A 967 -17.73 -1.99 35.21
CA LEU A 967 -17.44 -2.50 36.56
C LEU A 967 -18.18 -1.70 37.64
N GLY A 968 -18.13 -0.36 37.59
CA GLY A 968 -18.88 0.52 38.48
C GLY A 968 -20.39 0.28 38.40
N SER A 969 -20.93 0.04 37.20
CA SER A 969 -22.35 -0.31 36.97
C SER A 969 -22.74 -1.62 37.65
N ILE A 970 -21.90 -2.66 37.55
CA ILE A 970 -22.13 -3.94 38.25
C ILE A 970 -22.12 -3.73 39.76
N CYS A 971 -21.13 -3.02 40.30
CA CYS A 971 -21.03 -2.76 41.74
C CYS A 971 -22.21 -1.92 42.28
N LEU A 972 -22.82 -1.04 41.48
CA LEU A 972 -24.08 -0.36 41.85
C LEU A 972 -25.27 -1.33 41.91
N GLU A 973 -25.42 -2.25 40.95
CA GLU A 973 -26.50 -3.26 40.94
C GLU A 973 -26.34 -4.28 42.09
N GLU A 974 -25.11 -4.70 42.39
CA GLU A 974 -24.75 -5.55 43.54
C GLU A 974 -24.85 -4.81 44.90
N LYS A 975 -25.03 -3.48 44.88
CA LYS A 975 -25.09 -2.57 46.06
C LYS A 975 -23.77 -2.43 46.83
N GLU A 976 -22.65 -2.73 46.20
CA GLU A 976 -21.30 -2.51 46.73
C GLU A 976 -20.85 -1.06 46.50
N PHE A 977 -21.63 -0.10 46.99
CA PHE A 977 -21.51 1.33 46.65
C PHE A 977 -20.10 1.90 46.88
N GLY A 978 -19.36 1.44 47.90
CA GLY A 978 -17.98 1.85 48.14
C GLY A 978 -17.00 1.44 47.02
N GLN A 979 -17.15 0.23 46.46
CA GLN A 979 -16.36 -0.23 45.32
C GLN A 979 -16.81 0.46 44.02
N ALA A 980 -18.12 0.72 43.87
CA ALA A 980 -18.65 1.49 42.75
C ALA A 980 -18.05 2.91 42.71
N LYS A 981 -18.04 3.61 43.85
CA LYS A 981 -17.41 4.94 44.00
C LYS A 981 -15.95 4.93 43.55
N GLN A 982 -15.16 3.94 44.01
CA GLN A 982 -13.76 3.79 43.62
C GLN A 982 -13.59 3.52 42.11
N SER A 983 -14.39 2.61 41.55
CA SER A 983 -14.33 2.26 40.12
C SER A 983 -14.70 3.43 39.22
N TYR A 984 -15.71 4.22 39.58
CA TYR A 984 -16.08 5.42 38.83
C TYR A 984 -15.10 6.59 39.02
N LEU A 985 -14.44 6.73 40.17
CA LEU A 985 -13.37 7.71 40.35
C LEU A 985 -12.15 7.39 39.46
N LEU A 986 -11.74 6.13 39.36
CA LEU A 986 -10.71 5.69 38.41
C LEU A 986 -11.10 5.97 36.94
N ALA A 987 -12.39 5.89 36.60
CA ALA A 987 -12.89 6.32 35.30
C ALA A 987 -12.78 7.85 35.12
N CYS A 988 -13.09 8.64 36.15
CA CYS A 988 -12.99 10.10 36.12
C CYS A 988 -11.54 10.61 36.05
N GLU A 989 -10.58 9.89 36.65
CA GLU A 989 -9.15 10.22 36.59
C GLU A 989 -8.57 10.03 35.17
N ASN A 990 -9.03 9.01 34.45
CA ASN A 990 -8.56 8.69 33.09
C ASN A 990 -9.34 9.43 31.98
N SER A 991 -10.66 9.44 32.06
CA SER A 991 -11.55 9.87 30.97
C SER A 991 -12.92 10.32 31.51
N PRO A 992 -13.02 11.51 32.13
CA PRO A 992 -14.23 11.96 32.80
C PRO A 992 -15.40 12.19 31.84
N SER A 993 -16.55 11.59 32.14
CA SER A 993 -17.80 11.78 31.41
C SER A 993 -18.97 12.07 32.35
N CYS A 994 -20.10 12.49 31.77
CA CYS A 994 -21.36 12.62 32.53
C CYS A 994 -21.75 11.28 33.18
N LEU A 995 -21.51 10.14 32.52
CA LEU A 995 -21.86 8.82 33.05
C LEU A 995 -20.93 8.39 34.19
N THR A 996 -19.64 8.72 34.15
CA THR A 996 -18.72 8.40 35.25
C THR A 996 -19.03 9.23 36.49
N TRP A 997 -19.25 10.54 36.34
CA TRP A 997 -19.61 11.42 37.45
C TRP A 997 -21.01 11.15 38.01
N LEU A 998 -21.99 10.80 37.16
CA LEU A 998 -23.28 10.27 37.62
C LEU A 998 -23.10 8.99 38.44
N GLY A 999 -22.22 8.08 38.01
CA GLY A 999 -21.86 6.87 38.76
C GLY A 999 -21.29 7.15 40.15
N VAL A 1000 -20.36 8.12 40.27
CA VAL A 1000 -19.86 8.60 41.57
C VAL A 1000 -21.00 9.20 42.40
N GLY A 1001 -21.81 10.10 41.82
CA GLY A 1001 -22.90 10.77 42.52
C GLY A 1001 -23.96 9.82 43.07
N ILE A 1002 -24.34 8.79 42.30
CA ILE A 1002 -25.23 7.72 42.74
C ILE A 1002 -24.59 6.93 43.89
N ALA A 1003 -23.31 6.57 43.78
CA ALA A 1003 -22.62 5.83 44.83
C ALA A 1003 -22.55 6.62 46.14
N CYS A 1004 -22.17 7.90 46.11
CA CYS A 1004 -22.14 8.79 47.26
C CYS A 1004 -23.54 8.97 47.89
N TYR A 1005 -24.59 9.22 47.07
CA TYR A 1005 -25.97 9.35 47.56
C TYR A 1005 -26.45 8.07 48.27
N ARG A 1006 -26.09 6.89 47.75
CA ARG A 1006 -26.41 5.58 48.37
C ARG A 1006 -25.56 5.25 49.61
N LEU A 1007 -24.46 5.99 49.84
CA LEU A 1007 -23.63 5.95 51.04
C LEU A 1007 -24.02 7.03 52.08
N GLU A 1008 -25.05 7.84 51.80
CA GLU A 1008 -25.45 9.04 52.57
C GLU A 1008 -24.39 10.17 52.60
N GLU A 1009 -23.37 10.10 51.75
CA GLU A 1009 -22.30 11.10 51.55
C GLU A 1009 -22.82 12.27 50.68
N MET A 1010 -23.72 13.09 51.26
CA MET A 1010 -24.53 14.05 50.49
C MET A 1010 -23.76 15.20 49.84
N VAL A 1011 -22.64 15.66 50.43
CA VAL A 1011 -21.84 16.76 49.86
C VAL A 1011 -21.10 16.25 48.62
N GLU A 1012 -20.43 15.10 48.77
CA GLU A 1012 -19.72 14.41 47.71
C GLU A 1012 -20.65 13.93 46.59
N ALA A 1013 -21.91 13.63 46.91
CA ALA A 1013 -22.94 13.32 45.93
C ALA A 1013 -23.38 14.56 45.13
N GLU A 1014 -23.55 15.70 45.81
CA GLU A 1014 -23.92 16.97 45.18
C GLU A 1014 -22.80 17.49 44.28
N ASP A 1015 -21.55 17.48 44.76
CA ASP A 1015 -20.36 17.87 44.00
C ASP A 1015 -20.24 17.01 42.72
N ALA A 1016 -20.30 15.67 42.85
CA ALA A 1016 -20.20 14.75 41.71
C ALA A 1016 -21.35 14.90 40.70
N LEU A 1017 -22.58 15.13 41.15
CA LEU A 1017 -23.71 15.38 40.26
C LEU A 1017 -23.66 16.78 39.63
N SER A 1018 -23.04 17.76 40.30
CA SER A 1018 -22.77 19.06 39.70
C SER A 1018 -21.81 18.93 38.51
N GLU A 1019 -20.74 18.14 38.63
CA GLU A 1019 -19.83 17.87 37.50
C GLU A 1019 -20.43 16.97 36.42
N ALA A 1020 -21.33 16.04 36.78
CA ALA A 1020 -22.14 15.34 35.78
C ALA A 1020 -23.02 16.32 34.97
N ASN A 1021 -23.50 17.40 35.60
CA ASN A 1021 -24.35 18.45 35.01
C ASN A 1021 -23.52 19.49 34.23
N THR A 1022 -22.28 19.81 34.63
CA THR A 1022 -21.37 20.69 33.85
C THR A 1022 -21.03 20.03 32.51
N LEU A 1023 -20.76 18.72 32.52
CA LEU A 1023 -20.43 17.93 31.33
C LEU A 1023 -21.64 17.64 30.43
N ASN A 1024 -22.83 17.35 30.98
CA ASN A 1024 -24.05 17.19 30.19
C ASN A 1024 -25.33 17.54 30.97
N ASN A 1025 -25.77 18.80 30.83
CA ASN A 1025 -27.00 19.30 31.43
C ASN A 1025 -28.31 18.75 30.82
N THR A 1026 -28.26 17.88 29.80
CA THR A 1026 -29.44 17.22 29.22
C THR A 1026 -29.72 15.85 29.83
N ASN A 1027 -28.84 15.31 30.68
CA ASN A 1027 -29.06 14.01 31.31
C ASN A 1027 -30.14 14.09 32.41
N ALA A 1028 -31.30 13.51 32.14
CA ALA A 1028 -32.45 13.52 33.04
C ALA A 1028 -32.21 12.76 34.37
N GLU A 1029 -31.29 11.79 34.42
CA GLU A 1029 -30.98 11.07 35.66
C GLU A 1029 -30.19 11.94 36.65
N VAL A 1030 -29.27 12.77 36.14
CA VAL A 1030 -28.51 13.74 36.96
C VAL A 1030 -29.47 14.70 37.67
N TRP A 1031 -30.41 15.30 36.93
CA TRP A 1031 -31.45 16.14 37.51
C TRP A 1031 -32.37 15.39 38.49
N GLY A 1032 -32.63 14.10 38.24
CA GLY A 1032 -33.40 13.24 39.14
C GLY A 1032 -32.71 13.04 40.50
N TYR A 1033 -31.42 12.74 40.51
CA TYR A 1033 -30.65 12.61 41.76
C TYR A 1033 -30.40 13.97 42.44
N LEU A 1034 -30.15 15.05 41.69
CA LEU A 1034 -30.10 16.41 42.26
C LEU A 1034 -31.44 16.80 42.92
N THR A 1035 -32.58 16.36 42.37
CA THR A 1035 -33.90 16.53 43.00
C THR A 1035 -33.96 15.84 44.37
N LEU A 1036 -33.49 14.58 44.47
CA LEU A 1036 -33.46 13.84 45.73
C LEU A 1036 -32.58 14.51 46.80
N ILE A 1037 -31.40 15.00 46.40
CA ILE A 1037 -30.50 15.75 47.31
C ILE A 1037 -31.16 17.06 47.78
N CYS A 1038 -31.74 17.84 46.87
CA CYS A 1038 -32.41 19.11 47.24
C CYS A 1038 -33.62 18.87 48.17
N LEU A 1039 -34.38 17.80 47.96
CA LEU A 1039 -35.47 17.37 48.86
C LEU A 1039 -34.94 17.03 50.25
N GLN A 1040 -33.92 16.19 50.36
CA GLN A 1040 -33.35 15.77 51.65
C GLN A 1040 -32.58 16.90 52.36
N GLY A 1041 -32.02 17.86 51.61
CA GLY A 1041 -31.38 19.07 52.11
C GLY A 1041 -32.35 20.22 52.46
N GLY A 1042 -33.66 20.07 52.25
CA GLY A 1042 -34.66 21.10 52.56
C GLY A 1042 -34.73 22.28 51.58
N ARG A 1043 -34.06 22.20 50.43
CA ARG A 1043 -33.91 23.31 49.47
C ARG A 1043 -35.07 23.34 48.48
N GLN A 1044 -36.25 23.76 48.97
CA GLN A 1044 -37.53 23.67 48.24
C GLN A 1044 -37.49 24.23 46.81
N LEU A 1045 -37.08 25.49 46.62
CA LEU A 1045 -37.09 26.13 45.31
C LEU A 1045 -36.17 25.46 44.28
N GLU A 1046 -35.09 24.83 44.74
CA GLU A 1046 -34.17 24.07 43.89
C GLU A 1046 -34.73 22.69 43.57
N ALA A 1047 -35.34 22.00 44.54
CA ALA A 1047 -36.01 20.72 44.32
C ALA A 1047 -37.13 20.83 43.26
N GLU A 1048 -37.96 21.88 43.31
CA GLU A 1048 -39.00 22.15 42.33
C GLU A 1048 -38.43 22.43 40.92
N GLN A 1049 -37.30 23.13 40.83
CA GLN A 1049 -36.61 23.40 39.57
C GLN A 1049 -35.95 22.14 38.99
N CYS A 1050 -35.20 21.39 39.79
CA CYS A 1050 -34.57 20.14 39.40
C CYS A 1050 -35.61 19.11 38.94
N TYR A 1051 -36.73 18.97 39.65
CA TYR A 1051 -37.83 18.07 39.25
C TYR A 1051 -38.45 18.51 37.92
N LYS A 1052 -38.66 19.82 37.73
CA LYS A 1052 -39.15 20.37 36.46
C LYS A 1052 -38.21 20.08 35.29
N TYR A 1053 -36.89 20.12 35.48
CA TYR A 1053 -35.92 19.69 34.47
C TYR A 1053 -35.93 18.18 34.24
N THR A 1054 -36.00 17.37 35.31
CA THR A 1054 -36.13 15.90 35.27
C THR A 1054 -37.30 15.45 34.38
N ILE A 1055 -38.47 16.08 34.56
CA ILE A 1055 -39.66 15.79 33.75
C ILE A 1055 -39.55 16.36 32.34
N LYS A 1056 -39.03 17.60 32.17
CA LYS A 1056 -38.82 18.23 30.85
C LYS A 1056 -37.86 17.45 29.95
N LEU A 1057 -36.81 16.85 30.52
CA LEU A 1057 -35.82 16.04 29.82
C LEU A 1057 -36.25 14.57 29.66
N GLY A 1058 -37.40 14.18 30.21
CA GLY A 1058 -38.02 12.88 29.96
C GLY A 1058 -37.30 11.71 30.64
N LEU A 1059 -37.07 11.80 31.95
CA LEU A 1059 -36.51 10.70 32.76
C LEU A 1059 -37.24 9.37 32.49
N ARG A 1060 -36.52 8.38 31.94
CA ARG A 1060 -37.02 7.04 31.62
C ARG A 1060 -36.98 6.06 32.79
N ASN A 1061 -36.30 6.41 33.89
CA ASN A 1061 -36.06 5.52 35.01
C ASN A 1061 -37.25 5.53 35.98
N ASP A 1062 -38.19 4.60 35.79
CA ASP A 1062 -39.40 4.47 36.61
C ASP A 1062 -39.11 4.24 38.11
N ALA A 1063 -37.98 3.60 38.45
CA ALA A 1063 -37.58 3.39 39.84
C ALA A 1063 -37.15 4.71 40.49
N LEU A 1064 -36.33 5.51 39.80
CA LEU A 1064 -35.93 6.84 40.26
C LEU A 1064 -37.13 7.80 40.35
N LEU A 1065 -38.06 7.75 39.39
CA LEU A 1065 -39.32 8.51 39.45
C LEU A 1065 -40.21 8.13 40.65
N GLN A 1066 -40.25 6.85 41.02
CA GLN A 1066 -40.96 6.39 42.21
C GLN A 1066 -40.26 6.84 43.51
N GLU A 1067 -38.92 6.80 43.55
CA GLU A 1067 -38.14 7.30 44.69
C GLU A 1067 -38.33 8.81 44.89
N ILE A 1068 -38.28 9.62 43.82
CA ILE A 1068 -38.54 11.07 43.86
C ILE A 1068 -39.94 11.36 44.40
N ARG A 1069 -40.98 10.66 43.91
CA ARG A 1069 -42.36 10.84 44.38
C ARG A 1069 -42.54 10.44 45.84
N ALA A 1070 -41.87 9.38 46.29
CA ALA A 1070 -41.87 8.96 47.69
C ALA A 1070 -41.16 10.00 48.59
N ALA A 1071 -40.07 10.60 48.11
CA ALA A 1071 -39.38 11.69 48.80
C ALA A 1071 -40.25 12.96 48.88
N GLN A 1072 -40.87 13.40 47.76
CA GLN A 1072 -41.81 14.52 47.73
C GLN A 1072 -42.97 14.32 48.73
N GLN A 1073 -43.57 13.12 48.77
CA GLN A 1073 -44.62 12.79 49.75
C GLN A 1073 -44.12 12.75 51.21
N ARG A 1074 -42.86 12.38 51.44
CA ARG A 1074 -42.24 12.33 52.78
C ARG A 1074 -41.88 13.70 53.33
N PHE A 1075 -41.41 14.61 52.46
CA PHE A 1075 -40.95 15.94 52.86
C PHE A 1075 -42.02 17.04 52.70
N GLY A 1076 -43.04 16.83 51.86
CA GLY A 1076 -44.21 17.71 51.73
C GLY A 1076 -44.02 18.89 50.77
N PHE A 1077 -42.99 18.89 49.93
CA PHE A 1077 -42.70 19.92 48.92
C PHE A 1077 -41.96 19.31 47.72
N GLY A 1078 -41.68 20.12 46.69
CA GLY A 1078 -40.85 19.72 45.54
C GLY A 1078 -41.61 19.14 44.34
N ASP A 1079 -42.93 18.95 44.45
CA ASP A 1079 -43.83 18.71 43.32
C ASP A 1079 -44.63 20.00 43.06
N PRO A 1080 -44.51 20.68 41.90
CA PRO A 1080 -45.16 21.96 41.62
C PRO A 1080 -46.69 21.88 41.41
N ALA A 1081 -47.32 20.81 41.89
CA ALA A 1081 -48.76 20.62 41.97
C ALA A 1081 -49.34 20.90 43.38
N PHE A 1082 -48.50 21.22 44.37
CA PHE A 1082 -48.86 21.54 45.77
C PHE A 1082 -48.83 23.03 46.09
#